data_AF-A0AAQ4FNE1-F1
#
_entry.id   AF-A0AAQ4FNE1-F1
#
_cell.length_a   1.000
_cell.length_b   1.000
_cell.length_c   1.000
_cell.angle_alpha   90.00
_cell.angle_beta   90.00
_cell.angle_gamma   90.00
#
_symmetry.space_group_name_H-M   'P 1'
#
loop_
_entity.id
_entity.type
_entity.pdbx_description
1 polymer ?
#
loop_
_entity_poly.entity_id
_entity_poly.type
_entity_poly.pdbx_seq_one_letter_code
_entity_poly.pdbx_strand_id
1 'polypeptide(L)'
;MLRDAQPAQLFNEATLSDRDKCALFSMLSHAFNSGPSPPATSAGKALLKNVQEQGVVGVAHNATMSIALGHVLKGLVVSKYARRDTVENLLRSQKPFEIMDQGHTVVDHVYGPTLAGQAYFAFPSFRMSTPSVHLGTVSSWSNSKIPTIGGGGLWTTPMCPREFRVADKTARFTDAEMLGALDGFILAMAVKRISNDRPRRLSQILGGYYSNRGIRELLPEFPEGLSFCTRKQAVTRLLSAPRLEEQVLLVARLYSRLVNEAEIKRSAMKHSLLPTLKAFHAKLDRLLKPPKVCVENSNGSAATCDTQTDVFILLDPIPGNSIYDNYQKKIASYMAERLLKTGGRHTAVSLSPAALSEDASQLELTYDSRRDTHASPSCAIENMARKGCEQCTEVDIWRAVHKTWNVLRPRDRPAYQASPSKVVVHFKFSSFRATVQDVHTVVQQLRRDHNDLKVFTVGPRADILRAFKQGPQDAVVLIPNSMDDFLLRQISRELAEEVCQAPMSIICHECSQRSPVAHVSDALEDFQAPLTVRHWALQPGHFAHLPRALNVTFESQHLPIKVCLDRLNSNGTKMTSYSDLCQETGSKVKAIRYTVKKICASEEASSCHSLRFSVTALPRKAGEPFMECTDPGCQLPDQTKVTINYDVEFQSVRDAFYPTMEERVSVPLPKAPDTPQSLQRALSMKCPKYMRLNGTTSPDSDSPIALSVGYFLDLVEKIEMAYPERNLFDIATLLLNWFTISEYEVTDSSRVGRGMGEQMALESWLNPWPRGMEEQPMAFNKSLLTEKEMCALFFMLHHSFHESKDNDSVFTIEKGVAQVSWEAPKIAVALSKVLQGVAVGMIQRPENLTDVLQADEPLKPHHNPPVDPLLSATVGVVLAVSSVESLLHHHGGSIIGHEGAWVGESCPSAYRTGGKRHWCSYSLLRGAIDGLLLGKHSRLMAARGMSLSRLLAFYYGVSGVPRAVPGVPSLSVCGRRELLYPYLRDGMLEGNVSHMAHAYLLHRYGQSSKRLSLFVAAAADEFLQRLRRDLLRNPAFCDRYPPTPDQAECRTPGDVFVIMDADAYASDQWMTQQRRTVELLAHRLNIGRESQRFLHLYVNKRDIDGALQVQLANETSPSTVSCYTRSANFSEIATDNEVAVLESLRNLLSNNLQNKMNQLVPSTTVVIFKFGQLRSPPQRLKPLLPRILGNNAGMGSIVAIGNNLTSLRQMVRREGRDAVSDLDKVILLAGSEDAARDVANRIADEACT
;
A
#
# COMPACT_ATOMS: atom_id res chain seq x y z
N MET A 1 -8.02 4.07 32.33
CA MET A 1 -6.71 4.32 31.67
C MET A 1 -6.67 3.85 30.21
N LEU A 2 -6.58 2.55 29.87
CA LEU A 2 -6.53 2.14 28.44
C LEU A 2 -7.83 2.39 27.66
N ARG A 3 -9.00 2.39 28.33
CA ARG A 3 -10.29 2.71 27.70
C ARG A 3 -10.50 4.21 27.45
N ASP A 4 -9.76 5.07 28.16
CA ASP A 4 -9.93 6.54 28.11
C ASP A 4 -8.93 7.21 27.16
N ALA A 5 -7.85 6.51 26.80
CA ALA A 5 -7.00 6.90 25.69
C ALA A 5 -7.74 6.56 24.40
N GLN A 6 -8.29 7.56 23.69
CA GLN A 6 -8.82 7.33 22.36
C GLN A 6 -7.73 6.64 21.53
N PRO A 7 -8.00 5.46 20.93
CA PRO A 7 -7.03 4.85 20.05
C PRO A 7 -6.83 5.84 18.90
N ALA A 8 -5.63 6.43 18.81
CA ALA A 8 -5.21 7.05 17.55
C ALA A 8 -5.45 6.01 16.45
N GLN A 9 -6.10 6.39 15.35
CA GLN A 9 -6.43 5.55 14.19
C GLN A 9 -5.15 4.99 13.53
N LEU A 10 -4.45 4.12 14.24
CA LEU A 10 -3.12 3.58 13.90
C LEU A 10 -3.22 2.16 13.36
N PHE A 11 -4.35 1.48 13.56
CA PHE A 11 -4.60 0.19 12.97
C PHE A 11 -5.27 0.39 11.61
N ASN A 12 -4.45 0.48 10.55
CA ASN A 12 -4.95 0.50 9.18
C ASN A 12 -5.41 -0.91 8.82
N GLU A 13 -6.64 -1.24 9.19
CA GLU A 13 -7.24 -2.55 8.96
C GLU A 13 -7.16 -2.99 7.49
N ALA A 14 -7.18 -2.03 6.54
CA ALA A 14 -7.04 -2.28 5.10
C ALA A 14 -5.66 -2.80 4.66
N THR A 15 -4.62 -2.71 5.52
CA THR A 15 -3.29 -3.30 5.22
C THR A 15 -3.22 -4.80 5.45
N LEU A 16 -4.26 -5.38 6.06
CA LEU A 16 -4.36 -6.80 6.35
C LEU A 16 -5.49 -7.38 5.50
N SER A 17 -5.24 -8.49 4.82
CA SER A 17 -6.32 -9.26 4.22
C SER A 17 -7.28 -9.76 5.32
N ASP A 18 -8.54 -10.10 5.01
CA ASP A 18 -9.45 -10.63 6.03
C ASP A 18 -8.89 -11.88 6.71
N ARG A 19 -8.11 -12.68 5.97
CA ARG A 19 -7.35 -13.81 6.52
C ARG A 19 -6.31 -13.35 7.55
N ASP A 20 -5.57 -12.29 7.28
CA ASP A 20 -4.57 -11.73 8.20
C ASP A 20 -5.23 -11.08 9.42
N LYS A 21 -6.38 -10.42 9.24
CA LYS A 21 -7.18 -9.90 10.37
C LYS A 21 -7.67 -11.02 11.26
N CYS A 22 -8.22 -12.09 10.69
CA CYS A 22 -8.65 -13.26 11.44
C CYS A 22 -7.49 -13.92 12.16
N ALA A 23 -6.35 -14.09 11.48
CA ALA A 23 -5.15 -14.64 12.08
C ALA A 23 -4.65 -13.77 13.24
N LEU A 24 -4.54 -12.45 13.04
CA LEU A 24 -4.12 -11.51 14.08
C LEU A 24 -5.10 -11.51 15.26
N PHE A 25 -6.40 -11.51 15.01
CA PHE A 25 -7.42 -11.63 16.04
C PHE A 25 -7.26 -12.95 16.81
N SER A 26 -7.10 -14.09 16.13
CA SER A 26 -6.88 -15.38 16.78
C SER A 26 -5.55 -15.48 17.53
N MET A 27 -4.52 -14.72 17.14
CA MET A 27 -3.24 -14.65 17.86
C MET A 27 -3.31 -13.75 19.10
N LEU A 28 -4.17 -12.72 19.09
CA LEU A 28 -4.30 -11.75 20.19
C LEU A 28 -5.41 -12.08 21.19
N SER A 29 -6.46 -12.76 20.73
CA SER A 29 -7.61 -13.15 21.55
C SER A 29 -7.35 -14.48 22.24
N HIS A 30 -7.24 -14.45 23.56
CA HIS A 30 -7.05 -15.65 24.37
C HIS A 30 -8.40 -16.27 24.77
N ALA A 31 -8.60 -17.54 24.44
CA ALA A 31 -9.82 -18.27 24.75
C ALA A 31 -9.56 -19.77 24.90
N PHE A 32 -10.38 -20.45 25.71
CA PHE A 32 -10.39 -21.91 25.82
C PHE A 32 -11.65 -22.46 25.19
N ASN A 33 -11.48 -23.27 24.14
CA ASN A 33 -12.58 -23.98 23.50
C ASN A 33 -12.53 -25.45 23.88
N SER A 34 -13.59 -25.92 24.54
CA SER A 34 -13.85 -27.35 24.69
C SER A 34 -14.50 -27.86 23.41
N GLY A 35 -13.68 -28.28 22.44
CA GLY A 35 -14.18 -28.90 21.21
C GLY A 35 -14.89 -30.24 21.50
N PRO A 36 -15.81 -30.67 20.62
CA PRO A 36 -16.40 -32.01 20.69
C PRO A 36 -15.29 -33.05 20.65
N SER A 37 -15.37 -34.05 21.54
CA SER A 37 -14.38 -35.12 21.58
C SER A 37 -14.34 -35.85 20.23
N PRO A 38 -13.18 -35.95 19.55
CA PRO A 38 -13.11 -36.72 18.32
C PRO A 38 -13.47 -38.19 18.62
N PRO A 39 -14.14 -38.89 17.68
CA PRO A 39 -14.54 -40.28 17.88
C PRO A 39 -13.32 -41.12 18.22
N ALA A 40 -13.40 -41.84 19.34
CA ALA A 40 -12.32 -42.65 19.90
C ALA A 40 -11.91 -43.76 18.93
N THR A 41 -11.02 -43.44 18.00
CA THR A 41 -10.49 -44.39 17.02
C THR A 41 -8.98 -44.45 17.16
N SER A 42 -8.48 -45.65 17.48
CA SER A 42 -7.08 -46.07 17.62
C SER A 42 -6.28 -45.53 18.84
N ALA A 43 -6.35 -46.29 19.94
CA ALA A 43 -5.34 -46.75 20.89
C ALA A 43 -4.10 -45.90 21.34
N GLY A 44 -3.85 -44.68 20.87
CA GLY A 44 -2.54 -44.03 21.02
C GLY A 44 -2.40 -42.85 22.00
N LYS A 45 -3.45 -42.10 22.35
CA LYS A 45 -3.28 -40.83 23.12
C LYS A 45 -4.45 -40.51 24.05
N ALA A 46 -4.60 -41.28 25.12
CA ALA A 46 -5.58 -41.02 26.19
C ALA A 46 -5.18 -39.88 27.17
N LEU A 47 -4.03 -39.21 26.95
CA LEU A 47 -3.41 -38.33 27.96
C LEU A 47 -3.61 -36.81 27.75
N LEU A 48 -4.27 -36.37 26.67
CA LEU A 48 -4.58 -34.95 26.46
C LEU A 48 -6.10 -34.77 26.36
N LYS A 49 -6.71 -34.17 27.39
CA LYS A 49 -8.11 -33.75 27.32
C LYS A 49 -8.28 -32.68 26.22
N ASN A 50 -9.41 -32.72 25.52
CA ASN A 50 -9.73 -31.93 24.31
C ASN A 50 -9.95 -30.40 24.55
N VAL A 51 -9.11 -29.72 25.33
CA VAL A 51 -9.17 -28.26 25.44
C VAL A 51 -8.18 -27.64 24.47
N GLN A 52 -8.72 -26.94 23.49
CA GLN A 52 -7.96 -26.10 22.58
C GLN A 52 -7.80 -24.73 23.22
N GLU A 53 -6.56 -24.26 23.31
CA GLU A 53 -6.24 -22.90 23.70
C GLU A 53 -6.02 -22.07 22.42
N GLN A 54 -6.75 -20.97 22.31
CA GLN A 54 -6.63 -19.95 21.26
C GLN A 54 -5.91 -18.73 21.82
N GLY A 55 -5.34 -17.87 20.98
CA GLY A 55 -4.55 -16.71 21.44
C GLY A 55 -3.11 -17.03 21.81
N VAL A 56 -2.62 -18.21 21.41
CA VAL A 56 -1.25 -18.65 21.63
C VAL A 56 -0.49 -18.74 20.31
N VAL A 57 0.79 -18.36 20.33
CA VAL A 57 1.68 -18.42 19.18
C VAL A 57 2.89 -19.28 19.50
N GLY A 58 3.35 -20.05 18.51
CA GLY A 58 4.52 -20.92 18.65
C GLY A 58 5.80 -20.11 18.73
N VAL A 59 6.73 -20.51 19.61
CA VAL A 59 8.06 -19.88 19.70
C VAL A 59 9.11 -20.85 19.15
N ALA A 60 9.89 -20.38 18.17
CA ALA A 60 11.03 -21.09 17.59
C ALA A 60 10.72 -22.52 17.07
N HIS A 61 9.52 -22.74 16.52
CA HIS A 61 9.05 -24.05 15.98
C HIS A 61 9.22 -25.22 16.95
N ASN A 62 9.13 -24.94 18.25
CA ASN A 62 9.15 -25.95 19.28
C ASN A 62 7.71 -26.39 19.60
N ALA A 63 7.44 -27.69 19.46
CA ALA A 63 6.13 -28.29 19.67
C ALA A 63 5.56 -28.03 21.08
N THR A 64 6.41 -27.77 22.06
CA THR A 64 6.03 -27.56 23.47
C THR A 64 6.07 -26.10 23.89
N MET A 65 6.56 -25.19 23.04
CA MET A 65 6.68 -23.78 23.41
C MET A 65 5.65 -22.94 22.69
N SER A 66 4.87 -22.26 23.50
CA SER A 66 3.95 -21.24 23.06
C SER A 66 3.96 -20.09 24.05
N ILE A 67 3.50 -18.95 23.59
CA ILE A 67 3.27 -17.75 24.41
C ILE A 67 1.89 -17.21 24.06
N ALA A 68 1.22 -16.62 25.03
CA ALA A 68 0.03 -15.81 24.76
C ALA A 68 0.47 -14.41 24.32
N LEU A 69 0.44 -14.13 23.00
CA LEU A 69 0.98 -12.89 22.43
C LEU A 69 0.30 -11.63 23.01
N GLY A 70 -1.00 -11.72 23.29
CA GLY A 70 -1.75 -10.65 23.95
C GLY A 70 -1.15 -10.21 25.30
N HIS A 71 -0.57 -11.14 26.06
CA HIS A 71 0.09 -10.82 27.34
C HIS A 71 1.45 -10.14 27.14
N VAL A 72 2.19 -10.52 26.09
CA VAL A 72 3.43 -9.85 25.70
C VAL A 72 3.15 -8.39 25.34
N LEU A 73 2.15 -8.16 24.49
CA LEU A 73 1.77 -6.81 24.05
C LEU A 73 1.22 -5.96 25.20
N LYS A 74 0.47 -6.55 26.14
CA LYS A 74 0.07 -5.85 27.37
C LYS A 74 1.27 -5.30 28.14
N GLY A 75 2.32 -6.10 28.32
CA GLY A 75 3.54 -5.64 28.98
C GLY A 75 4.19 -4.47 28.26
N LEU A 76 4.34 -4.57 26.94
CA LEU A 76 4.90 -3.50 26.11
C LEU A 76 4.08 -2.20 26.19
N VAL A 77 2.76 -2.29 26.06
CA VAL A 77 1.86 -1.12 26.15
C VAL A 77 2.00 -0.46 27.51
N VAL A 78 1.99 -1.24 28.58
CA VAL A 78 2.13 -0.76 29.94
C VAL A 78 3.43 0.00 30.16
N SER A 79 4.54 -0.40 29.53
CA SER A 79 5.83 0.32 29.66
C SER A 79 5.75 1.79 29.22
N LYS A 80 4.91 2.10 28.23
CA LYS A 80 4.69 3.46 27.72
C LYS A 80 3.90 4.32 28.69
N TYR A 81 3.01 3.70 29.47
CA TYR A 81 2.13 4.37 30.42
C TYR A 81 2.55 4.19 31.87
N ALA A 82 3.70 3.55 32.12
CA ALA A 82 4.18 3.22 33.45
C ALA A 82 4.59 4.48 34.21
N ARG A 83 3.64 5.07 34.92
CA ARG A 83 3.86 5.94 36.10
C ARG A 83 3.87 5.05 37.35
N ARG A 84 4.48 5.49 38.45
CA ARG A 84 4.24 4.87 39.76
C ARG A 84 3.05 5.59 40.37
N ASP A 85 1.94 4.88 40.60
CA ASP A 85 0.76 5.44 41.25
C ASP A 85 0.46 4.67 42.55
N THR A 86 -0.05 5.39 43.54
CA THR A 86 -0.55 4.77 44.76
C THR A 86 -1.88 4.04 44.50
N VAL A 87 -2.16 2.99 45.27
CA VAL A 87 -3.38 2.20 45.31
C VAL A 87 -4.54 3.16 45.58
N GLU A 88 -4.36 4.12 46.48
CA GLU A 88 -5.36 5.15 46.77
C GLU A 88 -5.67 6.01 45.55
N ASN A 89 -4.66 6.42 44.77
CA ASN A 89 -4.89 7.22 43.55
C ASN A 89 -5.59 6.41 42.46
N LEU A 90 -5.23 5.14 42.29
CA LEU A 90 -5.91 4.23 41.35
C LEU A 90 -7.35 3.97 41.76
N LEU A 91 -7.61 3.78 43.06
CA LEU A 91 -8.96 3.63 43.61
C LEU A 91 -9.79 4.91 43.42
N ARG A 92 -9.23 6.10 43.71
CA ARG A 92 -9.89 7.41 43.50
C ARG A 92 -10.27 7.66 42.04
N SER A 93 -9.46 7.19 41.08
CA SER A 93 -9.75 7.35 39.65
C SER A 93 -10.97 6.55 39.17
N GLN A 94 -11.52 5.64 39.98
CA GLN A 94 -12.66 4.77 39.64
C GLN A 94 -14.00 5.17 40.31
N LYS A 95 -14.19 6.45 40.69
CA LYS A 95 -15.28 7.07 41.53
C LYS A 95 -14.94 7.13 43.03
N PRO A 96 -15.49 8.11 43.80
CA PRO A 96 -14.86 8.60 45.02
C PRO A 96 -15.11 7.64 46.18
N PHE A 97 -14.03 7.19 46.80
CA PHE A 97 -14.06 6.50 48.09
C PHE A 97 -13.13 7.22 49.06
N GLU A 98 -13.59 7.30 50.31
CA GLU A 98 -12.86 7.87 51.44
C GLU A 98 -11.67 6.99 51.86
N ILE A 99 -10.78 7.67 52.57
CA ILE A 99 -9.36 7.43 52.77
C ILE A 99 -9.06 6.06 53.42
N MET A 100 -8.14 5.30 52.82
CA MET A 100 -7.49 4.12 53.43
C MET A 100 -6.18 4.52 54.11
N ASP A 101 -5.92 3.96 55.30
CA ASP A 101 -4.71 4.23 56.08
C ASP A 101 -3.46 3.46 55.61
N GLN A 102 -2.31 4.09 55.89
CA GLN A 102 -1.03 3.96 55.21
C GLN A 102 -0.28 2.63 55.43
N GLY A 103 0.12 1.99 54.33
CA GLY A 103 1.13 0.93 54.31
C GLY A 103 1.41 0.43 52.88
N HIS A 104 2.64 0.67 52.39
CA HIS A 104 3.17 0.38 51.04
C HIS A 104 2.11 0.29 49.95
N THR A 105 1.74 1.44 49.42
CA THR A 105 0.56 1.57 48.59
C THR A 105 0.87 1.67 47.10
N VAL A 106 2.09 1.44 46.62
CA VAL A 106 2.39 1.69 45.19
C VAL A 106 2.30 0.41 44.37
N VAL A 107 1.32 0.35 43.46
CA VAL A 107 1.32 -0.68 42.42
C VAL A 107 2.28 -0.25 41.33
N ASP A 108 3.28 -1.08 41.08
CA ASP A 108 4.14 -0.91 39.93
C ASP A 108 3.34 -1.29 38.68
N HIS A 109 3.05 -0.29 37.85
CA HIS A 109 2.24 -0.47 36.65
C HIS A 109 2.80 -1.53 35.71
N VAL A 110 4.09 -1.90 35.77
CA VAL A 110 4.64 -3.02 34.98
C VAL A 110 4.30 -4.36 35.60
N TYR A 111 4.45 -4.52 36.93
CA TYR A 111 4.17 -5.77 37.63
C TYR A 111 2.69 -6.11 37.63
N GLY A 112 1.82 -5.13 37.90
CA GLY A 112 0.39 -5.30 38.08
C GLY A 112 -0.31 -6.01 36.91
N PRO A 113 -0.31 -5.44 35.70
CA PRO A 113 -0.98 -6.00 34.52
C PRO A 113 -0.25 -7.19 33.87
N THR A 114 1.04 -7.41 34.19
CA THR A 114 1.81 -8.57 33.72
C THR A 114 1.76 -9.69 34.75
N LEU A 115 2.82 -9.90 35.53
CA LEU A 115 2.98 -11.07 36.39
C LEU A 115 2.01 -11.10 37.59
N ALA A 116 1.74 -9.96 38.22
CA ALA A 116 0.98 -9.92 39.47
C ALA A 116 -0.53 -10.16 39.26
N GLY A 117 -1.10 -9.58 38.20
CA GLY A 117 -2.49 -9.82 37.80
C GLY A 117 -2.71 -11.27 37.40
N GLN A 118 -1.75 -11.90 36.70
CA GLN A 118 -1.88 -13.31 36.34
C GLN A 118 -1.80 -14.24 37.55
N ALA A 119 -0.88 -13.97 38.48
CA ALA A 119 -0.81 -14.72 39.73
C ALA A 119 -2.09 -14.56 40.58
N TYR A 120 -2.78 -13.42 40.49
CA TYR A 120 -4.10 -13.23 41.11
C TYR A 120 -5.23 -14.00 40.39
N PHE A 121 -5.28 -14.03 39.06
CA PHE A 121 -6.33 -14.77 38.35
C PHE A 121 -6.22 -16.30 38.49
N ALA A 122 -5.07 -16.81 38.93
CA ALA A 122 -4.90 -18.22 39.29
C ALA A 122 -5.75 -18.66 40.50
N PHE A 123 -6.39 -17.74 41.25
CA PHE A 123 -7.17 -18.06 42.44
C PHE A 123 -8.54 -18.73 42.14
N PRO A 124 -8.89 -19.84 42.83
CA PRO A 124 -10.08 -20.65 42.53
C PRO A 124 -11.47 -20.00 42.72
N SER A 125 -11.61 -18.97 43.55
CA SER A 125 -12.93 -18.67 44.15
C SER A 125 -13.71 -17.51 43.55
N PHE A 126 -13.21 -16.83 42.50
CA PHE A 126 -13.86 -15.65 41.92
C PHE A 126 -14.31 -15.87 40.47
N ARG A 127 -15.36 -16.68 40.23
CA ARG A 127 -16.17 -16.57 39.01
C ARG A 127 -17.53 -15.99 39.40
N MET A 128 -17.72 -14.73 39.08
CA MET A 128 -18.90 -13.91 39.41
C MET A 128 -20.09 -14.21 38.47
N SER A 129 -20.33 -15.49 38.14
CA SER A 129 -21.34 -15.87 37.13
C SER A 129 -22.74 -16.13 37.70
N THR A 130 -22.94 -15.98 39.01
CA THR A 130 -24.29 -15.94 39.62
C THR A 130 -24.34 -14.83 40.67
N PRO A 131 -25.23 -13.83 40.54
CA PRO A 131 -25.33 -12.72 41.50
C PRO A 131 -25.82 -13.10 42.92
N SER A 132 -26.03 -14.39 43.21
CA SER A 132 -26.84 -14.81 44.37
C SER A 132 -26.22 -15.91 45.26
N VAL A 133 -24.93 -16.22 45.14
CA VAL A 133 -24.30 -17.21 46.04
C VAL A 133 -23.73 -16.49 47.26
N HIS A 134 -24.38 -16.67 48.41
CA HIS A 134 -23.82 -16.31 49.71
C HIS A 134 -22.39 -16.87 49.84
N LEU A 135 -21.44 -16.01 50.19
CA LEU A 135 -20.07 -16.37 50.55
C LEU A 135 -20.12 -17.51 51.58
N GLY A 136 -19.89 -18.73 51.09
CA GLY A 136 -19.80 -19.92 51.92
C GLY A 136 -18.74 -19.73 53.00
N THR A 137 -19.03 -20.25 54.19
CA THR A 137 -18.20 -20.18 55.39
C THR A 137 -16.72 -20.48 55.12
N VAL A 138 -15.85 -19.74 55.80
CA VAL A 138 -14.37 -19.75 55.71
C VAL A 138 -13.75 -21.15 55.87
N SER A 139 -14.50 -22.12 56.41
CA SER A 139 -14.08 -23.52 56.57
C SER A 139 -13.91 -24.30 55.25
N SER A 140 -14.45 -23.84 54.12
CA SER A 140 -14.27 -24.53 52.83
C SER A 140 -12.88 -24.31 52.18
N TRP A 141 -12.09 -23.33 52.67
CA TRP A 141 -10.81 -22.97 52.07
C TRP A 141 -9.66 -23.86 52.53
N SER A 142 -9.76 -24.48 53.71
CA SER A 142 -8.70 -25.34 54.27
C SER A 142 -8.57 -26.71 53.58
N ASN A 143 -9.60 -27.17 52.87
CA ASN A 143 -9.63 -28.51 52.24
C ASN A 143 -9.52 -28.49 50.70
N SER A 144 -9.38 -27.32 50.07
CA SER A 144 -9.23 -27.25 48.62
C SER A 144 -7.79 -27.59 48.20
N LYS A 145 -7.61 -28.62 47.35
CA LYS A 145 -6.32 -28.92 46.73
C LYS A 145 -5.80 -27.66 46.03
N ILE A 146 -4.55 -27.28 46.27
CA ILE A 146 -3.89 -26.16 45.61
C ILE A 146 -4.11 -26.31 44.10
N PRO A 147 -4.66 -25.29 43.42
CA PRO A 147 -4.93 -25.39 41.99
C PRO A 147 -3.62 -25.68 41.24
N THR A 148 -3.67 -26.60 40.29
CA THR A 148 -2.54 -26.86 39.40
C THR A 148 -2.26 -25.59 38.58
N ILE A 149 -1.11 -24.95 38.80
CA ILE A 149 -0.70 -23.77 38.05
C ILE A 149 0.09 -24.22 36.81
N GLY A 150 -0.33 -23.75 35.64
CA GLY A 150 0.39 -23.98 34.38
C GLY A 150 0.09 -25.34 33.78
N GLY A 151 -0.97 -25.39 32.96
CA GLY A 151 -1.21 -26.50 32.05
C GLY A 151 -0.18 -26.48 30.92
N GLY A 152 0.67 -27.52 30.85
CA GLY A 152 1.53 -27.72 29.69
C GLY A 152 0.67 -28.03 28.47
N GLY A 153 1.03 -27.45 27.32
CA GLY A 153 0.36 -27.71 26.06
C GLY A 153 1.31 -28.14 24.96
N LEU A 154 0.72 -28.69 23.90
CA LEU A 154 1.41 -29.25 22.75
C LEU A 154 0.68 -28.81 21.48
N TRP A 155 1.44 -28.39 20.47
CA TRP A 155 0.91 -28.21 19.13
C TRP A 155 0.54 -29.57 18.53
N THR A 156 -0.67 -29.70 17.97
CA THR A 156 -1.14 -30.94 17.33
C THR A 156 -0.23 -31.35 16.17
N THR A 157 0.23 -30.36 15.43
CA THR A 157 1.09 -30.47 14.26
C THR A 157 2.29 -29.55 14.49
N PRO A 158 3.50 -30.10 14.76
CA PRO A 158 4.68 -29.27 15.03
C PRO A 158 5.21 -28.57 13.78
N MET A 159 4.80 -28.99 12.58
CA MET A 159 5.17 -28.38 11.30
C MET A 159 4.30 -27.15 11.00
N CYS A 160 2.97 -27.32 10.97
CA CYS A 160 2.02 -26.21 10.88
C CYS A 160 1.25 -26.05 12.18
N PRO A 161 1.71 -25.25 13.16
CA PRO A 161 1.00 -25.07 14.42
C PRO A 161 -0.37 -24.43 14.18
N ARG A 162 -1.44 -25.23 14.19
CA ARG A 162 -2.85 -24.78 14.03
C ARG A 162 -3.65 -24.85 15.32
N GLU A 163 -3.48 -25.93 16.07
CA GLU A 163 -4.20 -26.16 17.32
C GLU A 163 -3.19 -26.40 18.45
N PHE A 164 -3.28 -25.59 19.49
CA PHE A 164 -2.55 -25.81 20.73
C PHE A 164 -3.48 -26.51 21.73
N ARG A 165 -3.09 -27.70 22.18
CA ARG A 165 -3.88 -28.51 23.12
C ARG A 165 -3.23 -28.54 24.48
N VAL A 166 -4.01 -28.29 25.52
CA VAL A 166 -3.54 -28.22 26.91
C VAL A 166 -3.92 -29.50 27.65
N ALA A 167 -2.99 -30.04 28.43
CA ALA A 167 -3.14 -31.36 29.07
C ALA A 167 -4.24 -31.42 30.16
N ASP A 168 -4.53 -30.30 30.82
CA ASP A 168 -5.40 -30.26 31.99
C ASP A 168 -6.46 -29.14 31.92
N LYS A 169 -7.73 -29.49 32.12
CA LYS A 169 -8.85 -28.51 32.20
C LYS A 169 -8.85 -27.74 33.53
N THR A 170 -8.15 -28.22 34.55
CA THR A 170 -8.20 -27.63 35.91
C THR A 170 -7.23 -26.48 36.09
N ALA A 171 -6.22 -26.36 35.22
CA ALA A 171 -5.30 -25.25 35.24
C ALA A 171 -6.01 -23.98 34.77
N ARG A 172 -6.12 -23.00 35.66
CA ARG A 172 -6.72 -21.68 35.36
C ARG A 172 -5.81 -20.78 34.55
N PHE A 173 -4.55 -21.17 34.45
CA PHE A 173 -3.50 -20.44 33.79
C PHE A 173 -2.59 -21.44 33.07
N THR A 174 -2.29 -21.19 31.79
CA THR A 174 -1.42 -22.07 31.01
C THR A 174 0.03 -21.66 31.07
N ASP A 175 0.91 -22.56 30.64
CA ASP A 175 2.32 -22.25 30.48
C ASP A 175 2.53 -21.14 29.44
N ALA A 176 1.66 -21.04 28.43
CA ALA A 176 1.72 -20.04 27.38
C ALA A 176 1.41 -18.63 27.91
N GLU A 177 0.39 -18.51 28.76
CA GLU A 177 0.05 -17.23 29.37
C GLU A 177 1.13 -16.78 30.37
N MET A 178 1.69 -17.72 31.17
CA MET A 178 2.82 -17.44 32.07
C MET A 178 4.00 -16.87 31.30
N LEU A 179 4.40 -17.56 30.22
CA LEU A 179 5.53 -17.14 29.40
C LEU A 179 5.24 -15.82 28.67
N GLY A 180 4.02 -15.61 28.16
CA GLY A 180 3.63 -14.35 27.53
C GLY A 180 3.66 -13.16 28.49
N ALA A 181 3.16 -13.34 29.72
CA ALA A 181 3.21 -12.30 30.76
C ALA A 181 4.66 -11.99 31.19
N LEU A 182 5.49 -13.02 31.30
CA LEU A 182 6.89 -12.89 31.65
C LEU A 182 7.70 -12.18 30.56
N ASP A 183 7.51 -12.58 29.30
CA ASP A 183 8.16 -11.92 28.16
C ASP A 183 7.68 -10.47 28.03
N GLY A 184 6.39 -10.21 28.25
CA GLY A 184 5.84 -8.86 28.34
C GLY A 184 6.48 -8.02 29.44
N PHE A 185 6.71 -8.59 30.63
CA PHE A 185 7.42 -7.93 31.73
C PHE A 185 8.86 -7.60 31.36
N ILE A 186 9.61 -8.57 30.84
CA ILE A 186 11.01 -8.40 30.43
C ILE A 186 11.11 -7.30 29.36
N LEU A 187 10.27 -7.37 28.33
CA LEU A 187 10.25 -6.39 27.26
C LEU A 187 9.79 -5.02 27.72
N ALA A 188 8.85 -4.92 28.66
CA ALA A 188 8.44 -3.64 29.24
C ALA A 188 9.61 -2.91 29.93
N MET A 189 10.41 -3.67 30.69
CA MET A 189 11.58 -3.15 31.38
C MET A 189 12.69 -2.74 30.39
N ALA A 190 12.83 -3.48 29.30
CA ALA A 190 13.81 -3.21 28.25
C ALA A 190 13.42 -2.03 27.34
N VAL A 191 12.18 -1.98 26.84
CA VAL A 191 11.71 -0.99 25.86
C VAL A 191 11.72 0.42 26.42
N LYS A 192 11.44 0.60 27.72
CA LYS A 192 11.60 1.91 28.38
C LYS A 192 13.02 2.48 28.24
N ARG A 193 14.03 1.62 28.15
CA ARG A 193 15.43 2.03 27.94
C ARG A 193 15.76 2.21 26.46
N ILE A 194 15.27 1.29 25.63
CA ILE A 194 15.53 1.28 24.17
C ILE A 194 14.79 2.42 23.43
N SER A 195 13.61 2.82 23.89
CA SER A 195 12.71 3.74 23.16
C SER A 195 12.96 5.22 23.45
N ASN A 196 13.79 5.58 24.44
CA ASN A 196 14.02 6.98 24.78
C ASN A 196 14.80 7.73 23.69
N ASP A 197 15.64 7.01 22.94
CA ASP A 197 16.50 7.64 21.93
C ASP A 197 15.78 7.76 20.58
N ARG A 198 15.02 6.73 20.15
CA ARG A 198 14.25 6.71 18.89
C ARG A 198 13.05 5.76 18.95
N PRO A 199 11.93 6.07 18.29
CA PRO A 199 10.79 5.15 18.20
C PRO A 199 11.14 3.91 17.36
N ARG A 200 10.92 2.72 17.92
CA ARG A 200 11.14 1.42 17.27
C ARG A 200 9.85 0.81 16.75
N ARG A 201 9.92 0.07 15.64
CA ARG A 201 8.79 -0.74 15.19
C ARG A 201 8.62 -1.94 16.12
N LEU A 202 7.38 -2.28 16.45
CA LEU A 202 7.05 -3.45 17.29
C LEU A 202 7.63 -4.75 16.71
N SER A 203 7.60 -4.90 15.38
CA SER A 203 8.18 -6.07 14.68
C SER A 203 9.69 -6.21 14.90
N GLN A 204 10.43 -5.10 15.02
CA GLN A 204 11.88 -5.14 15.30
C GLN A 204 12.15 -5.62 16.74
N ILE A 205 11.35 -5.17 17.71
CA ILE A 205 11.49 -5.57 19.11
C ILE A 205 11.15 -7.06 19.27
N LEU A 206 10.01 -7.50 18.74
CA LEU A 206 9.57 -8.89 18.84
C LEU A 206 10.48 -9.83 18.03
N GLY A 207 10.86 -9.42 16.81
CA GLY A 207 11.80 -10.16 15.97
C GLY A 207 13.17 -10.31 16.63
N GLY A 208 13.69 -9.23 17.23
CA GLY A 208 14.92 -9.27 18.01
C GLY A 208 14.81 -10.23 19.21
N TYR A 209 13.78 -10.10 20.04
CA TYR A 209 13.64 -10.89 21.28
C TYR A 209 13.37 -12.39 21.04
N TYR A 210 12.57 -12.73 20.03
CA TYR A 210 12.25 -14.12 19.68
C TYR A 210 13.21 -14.74 18.65
N SER A 211 14.24 -13.99 18.23
CA SER A 211 15.38 -14.56 17.51
C SER A 211 16.30 -15.34 18.46
N ASN A 212 17.10 -16.24 17.91
CA ASN A 212 18.14 -16.94 18.67
C ASN A 212 19.26 -15.97 19.13
N ARG A 213 19.35 -14.79 18.49
CA ARG A 213 20.35 -13.76 18.75
C ARG A 213 19.96 -12.87 19.94
N GLY A 214 18.68 -12.55 20.07
CA GLY A 214 18.19 -11.56 21.04
C GLY A 214 18.37 -10.11 20.59
N ILE A 215 17.83 -9.20 21.39
CA ILE A 215 18.11 -7.77 21.32
C ILE A 215 19.50 -7.54 21.92
N ARG A 216 20.51 -7.33 21.07
CA ARG A 216 21.90 -7.13 21.47
C ARG A 216 22.28 -5.65 21.43
N GLU A 217 23.40 -5.34 22.10
CA GLU A 217 24.12 -4.05 22.06
C GLU A 217 23.39 -2.83 22.67
N LEU A 218 22.06 -2.82 22.67
CA LEU A 218 21.22 -1.79 23.29
C LEU A 218 21.14 -1.90 24.82
N LEU A 219 21.47 -3.06 25.38
CA LEU A 219 21.38 -3.33 26.81
C LEU A 219 22.71 -3.92 27.31
N PRO A 220 23.64 -3.09 27.79
CA PRO A 220 24.98 -3.55 28.21
C PRO A 220 24.92 -4.54 29.37
N GLU A 221 23.84 -4.50 30.17
CA GLU A 221 23.61 -5.46 31.24
C GLU A 221 23.43 -6.89 30.71
N PHE A 222 22.99 -7.08 29.47
CA PHE A 222 22.75 -8.39 28.85
C PHE A 222 23.76 -8.65 27.72
N PRO A 223 25.02 -9.01 28.02
CA PRO A 223 26.06 -9.20 27.02
C PRO A 223 25.74 -10.31 26.02
N GLU A 224 24.99 -11.33 26.43
CA GLU A 224 24.52 -12.43 25.56
C GLU A 224 23.31 -12.05 24.68
N GLY A 225 22.76 -10.84 24.87
CA GLY A 225 21.52 -10.36 24.26
C GLY A 225 20.29 -10.68 25.09
N LEU A 226 19.29 -9.79 25.04
CA LEU A 226 18.00 -10.02 25.67
C LEU A 226 17.07 -10.82 24.73
N SER A 227 16.80 -12.07 25.07
CA SER A 227 15.99 -12.98 24.25
C SER A 227 15.15 -13.93 25.10
N PHE A 228 14.28 -14.68 24.44
CA PHE A 228 13.60 -15.82 25.06
C PHE A 228 14.58 -16.92 25.53
N CYS A 229 15.79 -16.99 24.96
CA CYS A 229 16.85 -17.93 25.37
C CYS A 229 17.55 -17.50 26.67
N THR A 230 17.71 -16.18 26.88
CA THR A 230 18.32 -15.60 28.08
C THR A 230 17.28 -15.19 29.14
N ARG A 231 16.02 -15.61 28.95
CA ARG A 231 14.88 -15.30 29.83
C ARG A 231 15.18 -15.54 31.32
N LYS A 232 15.83 -16.67 31.67
CA LYS A 232 16.20 -16.95 33.07
C LYS A 232 17.10 -15.85 33.65
N GLN A 233 18.15 -15.47 32.93
CA GLN A 233 19.08 -14.43 33.35
C GLN A 233 18.37 -13.07 33.45
N ALA A 234 17.52 -12.75 32.48
CA ALA A 234 16.69 -11.54 32.50
C ALA A 234 15.79 -11.50 33.74
N VAL A 235 15.11 -12.59 34.05
CA VAL A 235 14.20 -12.66 35.19
C VAL A 235 14.96 -12.61 36.51
N THR A 236 16.06 -13.35 36.67
CA THR A 236 16.88 -13.27 37.89
C THR A 236 17.41 -11.86 38.16
N ARG A 237 17.66 -11.07 37.12
CA ARG A 237 18.13 -9.68 37.25
C ARG A 237 17.01 -8.66 37.45
N LEU A 238 15.89 -8.82 36.73
CA LEU A 238 14.81 -7.83 36.69
C LEU A 238 13.71 -8.10 37.72
N LEU A 239 13.55 -9.35 38.16
CA LEU A 239 12.46 -9.79 39.04
C LEU A 239 13.01 -10.18 40.42
N SER A 240 12.56 -9.47 41.44
CA SER A 240 12.74 -9.85 42.85
C SER A 240 11.51 -10.62 43.32
N ALA A 241 11.70 -11.83 43.85
CA ALA A 241 10.61 -12.65 44.41
C ALA A 241 9.83 -11.89 45.52
N PRO A 242 10.48 -11.26 46.52
CA PRO A 242 9.78 -10.42 47.50
C PRO A 242 8.92 -9.32 46.88
N ARG A 243 9.44 -8.66 45.82
CA ARG A 243 8.70 -7.61 45.12
C ARG A 243 7.52 -8.16 44.33
N LEU A 244 7.66 -9.34 43.72
CA LEU A 244 6.53 -10.00 43.05
C LEU A 244 5.43 -10.36 44.05
N GLU A 245 5.79 -10.94 45.20
CA GLU A 245 4.83 -11.27 46.26
C GLU A 245 4.08 -10.02 46.75
N GLU A 246 4.82 -8.93 47.00
CA GLU A 246 4.24 -7.63 47.37
C GLU A 246 3.25 -7.12 46.31
N GLN A 247 3.63 -7.15 45.03
CA GLN A 247 2.76 -6.65 43.95
C GLN A 247 1.52 -7.53 43.75
N VAL A 248 1.63 -8.85 43.90
CA VAL A 248 0.47 -9.76 43.87
C VAL A 248 -0.49 -9.46 45.00
N LEU A 249 0.04 -9.20 46.21
CA LEU A 249 -0.76 -8.81 47.36
C LEU A 249 -1.52 -7.50 47.12
N LEU A 250 -0.85 -6.49 46.55
CA LEU A 250 -1.49 -5.20 46.27
C LEU A 250 -2.55 -5.31 45.18
N VAL A 251 -2.29 -6.06 44.11
CA VAL A 251 -3.29 -6.33 43.06
C VAL A 251 -4.47 -7.12 43.63
N ALA A 252 -4.21 -8.11 44.48
CA ALA A 252 -5.28 -8.87 45.13
C ALA A 252 -6.19 -7.96 45.97
N ARG A 253 -5.60 -7.03 46.74
CA ARG A 253 -6.35 -6.02 47.51
C ARG A 253 -7.18 -5.10 46.61
N LEU A 254 -6.64 -4.68 45.48
CA LEU A 254 -7.37 -3.84 44.50
C LEU A 254 -8.61 -4.55 43.92
N TYR A 255 -8.52 -5.86 43.66
CA TYR A 255 -9.63 -6.63 43.10
C TYR A 255 -10.64 -7.11 44.15
N SER A 256 -10.24 -7.28 45.41
CA SER A 256 -11.09 -7.82 46.49
C SER A 256 -12.05 -6.78 47.09
N ARG A 257 -12.63 -5.86 46.30
CA ARG A 257 -13.55 -4.76 46.73
C ARG A 257 -14.83 -5.18 47.49
N LEU A 258 -14.96 -6.43 47.93
CA LEU A 258 -16.19 -7.00 48.48
C LEU A 258 -15.95 -7.54 49.90
N VAL A 259 -16.39 -6.74 50.87
CA VAL A 259 -16.87 -7.09 52.23
C VAL A 259 -15.85 -7.65 53.24
N ASN A 260 -15.71 -6.92 54.36
CA ASN A 260 -14.94 -7.20 55.59
C ASN A 260 -13.44 -7.49 55.43
N GLU A 261 -12.70 -6.38 55.44
CA GLU A 261 -11.27 -6.26 55.19
C GLU A 261 -10.35 -7.02 56.17
N ALA A 262 -10.76 -7.19 57.44
CA ALA A 262 -9.86 -7.66 58.50
C ALA A 262 -9.73 -9.19 58.58
N GLU A 263 -10.81 -9.93 58.31
CA GLU A 263 -10.88 -11.38 58.55
C GLU A 263 -10.44 -12.20 57.32
N ILE A 264 -10.78 -11.71 56.12
CA ILE A 264 -10.27 -12.25 54.85
C ILE A 264 -8.76 -12.00 54.75
N LYS A 265 -8.24 -10.85 55.21
CA LYS A 265 -6.81 -10.48 55.12
C LYS A 265 -5.86 -11.50 55.73
N ARG A 266 -6.19 -12.13 56.87
CA ARG A 266 -5.23 -12.97 57.60
C ARG A 266 -5.33 -14.45 57.21
N SER A 267 -6.53 -14.98 57.01
CA SER A 267 -6.73 -16.41 56.69
C SER A 267 -6.54 -16.73 55.21
N ALA A 268 -7.08 -15.91 54.29
CA ALA A 268 -6.90 -16.08 52.84
C ALA A 268 -5.44 -15.97 52.42
N MET A 269 -4.75 -14.99 53.02
CA MET A 269 -3.36 -14.69 52.72
C MET A 269 -2.44 -15.82 53.16
N LYS A 270 -2.64 -16.37 54.37
CA LYS A 270 -1.82 -17.46 54.91
C LYS A 270 -2.11 -18.81 54.26
N HIS A 271 -3.38 -19.15 54.03
CA HIS A 271 -3.76 -20.51 53.62
C HIS A 271 -3.91 -20.69 52.11
N SER A 272 -4.14 -19.62 51.33
CA SER A 272 -4.37 -19.72 49.89
C SER A 272 -3.33 -18.96 49.06
N LEU A 273 -3.05 -17.71 49.40
CA LEU A 273 -2.18 -16.84 48.59
C LEU A 273 -0.71 -17.28 48.64
N LEU A 274 -0.12 -17.43 49.84
CA LEU A 274 1.29 -17.80 49.98
C LEU A 274 1.61 -19.19 49.38
N PRO A 275 0.81 -20.25 49.58
CA PRO A 275 1.04 -21.53 48.91
C PRO A 275 0.93 -21.45 47.38
N THR A 276 -0.02 -20.67 46.87
CA THR A 276 -0.19 -20.45 45.42
C THR A 276 0.99 -19.66 44.83
N LEU A 277 1.48 -18.64 45.54
CA LEU A 277 2.70 -17.92 45.16
C LEU A 277 3.92 -18.85 45.16
N LYS A 278 4.08 -19.72 46.16
CA LYS A 278 5.16 -20.70 46.19
C LYS A 278 5.07 -21.69 45.03
N ALA A 279 3.87 -22.17 44.71
CA ALA A 279 3.63 -23.01 43.55
C ALA A 279 3.90 -22.28 42.22
N PHE A 280 3.55 -20.99 42.15
CA PHE A 280 3.83 -20.12 41.00
C PHE A 280 5.34 -19.95 40.80
N HIS A 281 6.11 -19.68 41.85
CA HIS A 281 7.57 -19.60 41.78
C HIS A 281 8.21 -20.91 41.32
N ALA A 282 7.81 -22.04 41.90
CA ALA A 282 8.32 -23.36 41.49
C ALA A 282 8.00 -23.66 40.01
N LYS A 283 6.82 -23.26 39.55
CA LYS A 283 6.41 -23.39 38.15
C LYS A 283 7.21 -22.44 37.24
N LEU A 284 7.42 -21.20 37.67
CA LEU A 284 8.23 -20.21 36.98
C LEU A 284 9.65 -20.74 36.76
N ASP A 285 10.30 -21.27 37.81
CA ASP A 285 11.64 -21.85 37.71
C ASP A 285 11.73 -22.99 36.67
N ARG A 286 10.66 -23.79 36.54
CA ARG A 286 10.57 -24.81 35.49
C ARG A 286 10.46 -24.20 34.10
N LEU A 287 9.64 -23.16 33.93
CA LEU A 287 9.42 -22.46 32.65
C LEU A 287 10.62 -21.62 32.20
N LEU A 288 11.46 -21.18 33.15
CA LEU A 288 12.68 -20.44 32.89
C LEU A 288 13.83 -21.33 32.38
N LYS A 289 13.70 -22.67 32.41
CA LYS A 289 14.73 -23.54 31.84
C LYS A 289 14.88 -23.24 30.34
N PRO A 290 16.10 -22.95 29.85
CA PRO A 290 16.29 -22.61 28.45
C PRO A 290 15.82 -23.78 27.58
N PRO A 291 15.09 -23.51 26.49
CA PRO A 291 14.72 -24.52 25.51
C PRO A 291 15.95 -25.24 24.96
N LYS A 292 15.83 -26.51 24.56
CA LYS A 292 16.92 -27.25 23.89
C LYS A 292 17.48 -26.49 22.69
N VAL A 293 16.61 -25.85 21.91
CA VAL A 293 16.97 -24.99 20.75
C VAL A 293 17.94 -23.87 21.12
N CYS A 294 17.90 -23.36 22.36
CA CYS A 294 18.81 -22.31 22.82
C CYS A 294 20.18 -22.86 23.21
N VAL A 295 20.25 -24.10 23.70
CA VAL A 295 21.50 -24.77 24.12
C VAL A 295 22.32 -25.22 22.90
N GLU A 296 21.66 -25.63 21.82
CA GLU A 296 22.34 -26.04 20.58
C GLU A 296 23.11 -24.88 19.91
N ASN A 297 22.65 -23.64 20.08
CA ASN A 297 23.31 -22.47 19.49
C ASN A 297 24.44 -21.89 20.35
N SER A 298 24.56 -22.27 21.62
CA SER A 298 25.58 -21.71 22.52
C SER A 298 26.95 -22.40 22.40
N ASN A 299 27.03 -23.57 21.75
CA ASN A 299 28.25 -24.40 21.72
C ASN A 299 29.30 -24.00 20.66
N GLY A 300 29.12 -22.88 19.97
CA GLY A 300 30.10 -22.34 19.06
C GLY A 300 29.47 -21.27 18.19
N SER A 301 29.98 -20.05 18.27
CA SER A 301 29.53 -18.87 17.54
C SER A 301 29.86 -18.96 16.04
N ALA A 302 29.49 -20.05 15.37
CA ALA A 302 29.51 -20.09 13.93
C ALA A 302 28.55 -19.00 13.44
N ALA A 303 29.05 -18.14 12.55
CA ALA A 303 28.23 -17.09 11.97
C ALA A 303 27.02 -17.74 11.30
N THR A 304 25.83 -17.23 11.60
CA THR A 304 24.61 -17.69 10.95
C THR A 304 24.62 -17.19 9.51
N CYS A 305 24.53 -18.08 8.54
CA CYS A 305 24.48 -17.66 7.16
C CYS A 305 23.20 -16.86 6.87
N ASP A 306 23.34 -15.74 6.15
CA ASP A 306 22.27 -14.79 5.80
C ASP A 306 22.36 -14.37 4.31
N THR A 307 22.90 -15.25 3.46
CA THR A 307 23.04 -14.97 2.03
C THR A 307 21.68 -14.96 1.34
N GLN A 308 21.40 -13.94 0.52
CA GLN A 308 20.14 -13.84 -0.22
C GLN A 308 20.06 -14.94 -1.27
N THR A 309 19.11 -15.85 -1.09
CA THR A 309 19.01 -17.07 -1.89
C THR A 309 17.58 -17.23 -2.41
N ASP A 310 17.45 -17.46 -3.72
CA ASP A 310 16.22 -17.94 -4.33
C ASP A 310 16.27 -19.46 -4.36
N VAL A 311 15.43 -20.10 -3.55
CA VAL A 311 15.42 -21.55 -3.34
C VAL A 311 14.14 -22.13 -3.92
N PHE A 312 14.31 -23.02 -4.89
CA PHE A 312 13.23 -23.76 -5.50
C PHE A 312 13.24 -25.21 -5.00
N ILE A 313 12.21 -25.61 -4.27
CA ILE A 313 12.11 -26.93 -3.67
C ILE A 313 11.13 -27.79 -4.48
N LEU A 314 11.64 -28.85 -5.10
CA LEU A 314 10.88 -29.80 -5.91
C LEU A 314 10.64 -31.08 -5.09
N LEU A 315 9.39 -31.38 -4.78
CA LEU A 315 9.02 -32.65 -4.14
C LEU A 315 8.68 -33.69 -5.20
N ASP A 316 8.97 -34.96 -4.91
CA ASP A 316 8.68 -36.12 -5.76
C ASP A 316 7.71 -37.03 -4.99
N PRO A 317 6.40 -36.67 -4.96
CA PRO A 317 5.40 -37.44 -4.24
C PRO A 317 5.26 -38.83 -4.86
N ILE A 318 5.28 -39.87 -4.04
CA ILE A 318 5.15 -41.26 -4.49
C ILE A 318 3.75 -41.76 -4.11
N PRO A 319 2.85 -41.95 -5.08
CA PRO A 319 1.53 -42.52 -4.81
C PRO A 319 1.66 -43.84 -4.05
N GLY A 320 1.03 -43.92 -2.88
CA GLY A 320 1.01 -45.11 -2.03
C GLY A 320 2.15 -45.23 -1.00
N ASN A 321 3.16 -44.35 -1.00
CA ASN A 321 4.24 -44.38 0.00
C ASN A 321 4.20 -43.15 0.93
N SER A 322 3.36 -43.24 1.96
CA SER A 322 3.16 -42.14 2.93
C SER A 322 4.38 -41.82 3.78
N ILE A 323 5.34 -42.75 3.90
CA ILE A 323 6.55 -42.55 4.72
C ILE A 323 7.50 -41.58 4.01
N TYR A 324 7.84 -41.86 2.75
CA TYR A 324 8.74 -41.00 1.98
C TYR A 324 8.11 -39.64 1.68
N ASP A 325 6.81 -39.60 1.38
CA ASP A 325 6.09 -38.32 1.26
C ASP A 325 6.22 -37.50 2.55
N ASN A 326 6.07 -38.13 3.71
CA ASN A 326 6.22 -37.45 5.01
C ASN A 326 7.66 -36.99 5.27
N TYR A 327 8.67 -37.78 4.89
CA TYR A 327 10.08 -37.39 5.02
C TYR A 327 10.42 -36.17 4.15
N GLN A 328 10.04 -36.19 2.88
CA GLN A 328 10.24 -35.07 1.97
C GLN A 328 9.55 -33.80 2.48
N LYS A 329 8.27 -33.91 2.86
CA LYS A 329 7.48 -32.80 3.40
C LYS A 329 8.11 -32.22 4.68
N LYS A 330 8.56 -33.07 5.61
CA LYS A 330 9.22 -32.64 6.85
C LYS A 330 10.53 -31.91 6.57
N ILE A 331 11.40 -32.48 5.73
CA ILE A 331 12.71 -31.88 5.43
C ILE A 331 12.52 -30.55 4.72
N ALA A 332 11.67 -30.52 3.68
CA ALA A 332 11.35 -29.30 2.95
C ALA A 332 10.77 -28.22 3.87
N SER A 333 9.88 -28.59 4.81
CA SER A 333 9.30 -27.67 5.78
C SER A 333 10.34 -27.09 6.72
N TYR A 334 11.12 -27.95 7.40
CA TYR A 334 12.15 -27.50 8.34
C TYR A 334 13.22 -26.65 7.68
N MET A 335 13.60 -27.01 6.45
CA MET A 335 14.57 -26.26 5.65
C MET A 335 14.00 -24.90 5.22
N ALA A 336 12.79 -24.86 4.66
CA ALA A 336 12.15 -23.62 4.21
C ALA A 336 11.95 -22.61 5.36
N GLU A 337 11.45 -23.07 6.52
CA GLU A 337 11.33 -22.22 7.71
C GLU A 337 12.68 -21.68 8.17
N ARG A 338 13.72 -22.53 8.17
CA ARG A 338 15.06 -22.10 8.56
C ARG A 338 15.63 -21.06 7.59
N LEU A 339 15.46 -21.26 6.29
CA LEU A 339 15.93 -20.34 5.25
C LEU A 339 15.23 -18.98 5.32
N LEU A 340 13.90 -18.95 5.50
CA LEU A 340 13.16 -17.70 5.65
C LEU A 340 13.45 -17.00 6.98
N LYS A 341 13.67 -17.76 8.06
CA LYS A 341 14.02 -17.19 9.38
C LYS A 341 15.42 -16.59 9.40
N THR A 342 16.37 -17.20 8.70
CA THR A 342 17.79 -16.77 8.69
C THR A 342 18.05 -15.70 7.65
N GLY A 343 17.54 -15.86 6.42
CA GLY A 343 17.74 -14.94 5.28
C GLY A 343 16.84 -13.70 5.26
N GLY A 344 15.92 -13.58 6.22
CA GLY A 344 14.97 -12.47 6.32
C GLY A 344 14.15 -12.25 5.04
N ARG A 345 13.92 -10.99 4.66
CA ARG A 345 13.15 -10.61 3.46
C ARG A 345 13.88 -10.86 2.13
N HIS A 346 15.12 -11.33 2.19
CA HIS A 346 15.99 -11.40 1.03
C HIS A 346 16.10 -12.80 0.44
N THR A 347 15.78 -13.83 1.22
CA THR A 347 15.67 -15.21 0.73
C THR A 347 14.25 -15.48 0.28
N ALA A 348 14.10 -15.96 -0.95
CA ALA A 348 12.81 -16.41 -1.47
C ALA A 348 12.79 -17.93 -1.53
N VAL A 349 11.70 -18.53 -1.06
CA VAL A 349 11.46 -19.97 -1.16
C VAL A 349 10.20 -20.20 -1.98
N SER A 350 10.32 -21.01 -3.03
CA SER A 350 9.21 -21.50 -3.85
C SER A 350 9.15 -23.02 -3.79
N LEU A 351 7.95 -23.57 -3.60
CA LEU A 351 7.71 -25.00 -3.43
C LEU A 351 6.78 -25.53 -4.51
N SER A 352 7.16 -26.66 -5.11
CA SER A 352 6.35 -27.35 -6.11
C SER A 352 6.31 -28.86 -5.84
N PRO A 353 5.15 -29.53 -6.03
CA PRO A 353 5.05 -31.00 -6.03
C PRO A 353 5.62 -31.64 -7.31
N ALA A 354 6.46 -30.91 -8.04
CA ALA A 354 6.93 -31.24 -9.38
C ALA A 354 5.77 -31.54 -10.36
N ALA A 355 4.66 -30.82 -10.18
CA ALA A 355 3.54 -30.81 -11.12
C ALA A 355 3.69 -29.64 -12.09
N LEU A 356 3.24 -29.83 -13.34
CA LEU A 356 3.16 -28.75 -14.31
C LEU A 356 1.84 -27.98 -14.11
N SER A 357 1.87 -26.67 -14.28
CA SER A 357 0.67 -25.84 -14.32
C SER A 357 -0.17 -26.15 -15.57
N GLU A 358 -1.36 -25.54 -15.70
CA GLU A 358 -2.23 -25.71 -16.87
C GLU A 358 -1.56 -25.30 -18.20
N ASP A 359 -0.55 -24.42 -18.15
CA ASP A 359 0.31 -24.02 -19.28
C ASP A 359 1.27 -25.15 -19.72
N ALA A 360 1.33 -26.28 -19.00
CA ALA A 360 2.23 -27.43 -19.21
C ALA A 360 3.73 -27.07 -19.33
N SER A 361 4.07 -25.81 -19.07
CA SER A 361 5.37 -25.25 -19.36
C SER A 361 5.98 -24.55 -18.15
N GLN A 362 5.20 -24.37 -17.09
CA GLN A 362 5.64 -23.85 -15.81
C GLN A 362 5.31 -24.87 -14.71
N LEU A 363 5.96 -24.73 -13.57
CA LEU A 363 5.68 -25.54 -12.40
C LEU A 363 4.47 -24.97 -11.66
N GLU A 364 3.60 -25.85 -11.20
CA GLU A 364 2.57 -25.49 -10.23
C GLU A 364 3.26 -25.19 -8.89
N LEU A 365 3.14 -23.94 -8.43
CA LEU A 365 3.69 -23.51 -7.15
C LEU A 365 2.62 -23.66 -6.07
N THR A 366 2.89 -24.49 -5.06
CA THR A 366 2.02 -24.59 -3.87
C THR A 366 2.31 -23.49 -2.85
N TYR A 367 3.51 -22.91 -2.92
CA TYR A 367 3.91 -21.79 -2.07
C TYR A 367 4.99 -20.97 -2.77
N ASP A 368 4.88 -19.66 -2.68
CA ASP A 368 5.95 -18.73 -3.03
C ASP A 368 6.01 -17.61 -2.00
N SER A 369 7.10 -17.55 -1.23
CA SER A 369 7.31 -16.51 -0.22
C SER A 369 7.20 -15.06 -0.73
N ARG A 370 7.35 -14.83 -2.05
CA ARG A 370 7.18 -13.50 -2.67
C ARG A 370 5.72 -13.09 -2.83
N ARG A 371 4.84 -14.06 -3.10
CA ARG A 371 3.39 -13.86 -3.29
C ARG A 371 2.63 -14.10 -1.99
N ASP A 372 3.05 -15.11 -1.24
CA ASP A 372 2.42 -15.60 -0.03
C ASP A 372 3.15 -15.13 1.23
N THR A 373 3.41 -13.83 1.35
CA THR A 373 4.20 -13.23 2.45
C THR A 373 3.65 -13.54 3.85
N HIS A 374 2.41 -14.02 3.95
CA HIS A 374 1.70 -14.33 5.20
C HIS A 374 1.50 -15.83 5.47
N ALA A 375 1.87 -16.72 4.54
CA ALA A 375 1.75 -18.16 4.77
C ALA A 375 3.07 -18.76 5.24
N SER A 376 3.00 -19.67 6.22
CA SER A 376 4.14 -20.53 6.60
C SER A 376 4.34 -21.59 5.50
N PRO A 377 5.57 -21.77 4.98
CA PRO A 377 5.85 -22.81 4.00
C PRO A 377 5.51 -24.20 4.54
N SER A 378 5.73 -24.46 5.83
CA SER A 378 5.37 -25.73 6.46
C SER A 378 3.87 -26.01 6.37
N CYS A 379 3.04 -24.98 6.55
CA CYS A 379 1.59 -25.10 6.42
C CYS A 379 1.14 -25.37 4.99
N ALA A 380 1.79 -24.77 4.00
CA ALA A 380 1.49 -25.01 2.59
C ALA A 380 1.89 -26.43 2.17
N ILE A 381 3.07 -26.90 2.59
CA ILE A 381 3.57 -28.25 2.32
C ILE A 381 2.67 -29.33 2.96
N GLU A 382 2.21 -29.08 4.19
CA GLU A 382 1.32 -30.00 4.89
C GLU A 382 -0.01 -30.18 4.13
N ASN A 383 -0.57 -29.08 3.60
CA ASN A 383 -1.80 -29.08 2.81
C ASN A 383 -1.63 -29.53 1.35
N MET A 384 -0.40 -29.63 0.85
CA MET A 384 -0.12 -29.98 -0.53
C MET A 384 -0.75 -31.33 -0.89
N ALA A 385 -1.58 -31.34 -1.94
CA ALA A 385 -2.23 -32.54 -2.46
C ALA A 385 -1.17 -33.59 -2.85
N ARG A 386 -1.49 -34.88 -2.68
CA ARG A 386 -0.56 -35.99 -2.97
C ARG A 386 -0.33 -36.24 -4.47
N LYS A 387 -0.79 -35.36 -5.35
CA LYS A 387 -0.74 -35.57 -6.80
C LYS A 387 0.43 -34.78 -7.36
N GLY A 388 1.53 -35.48 -7.65
CA GLY A 388 2.54 -34.99 -8.61
C GLY A 388 2.06 -35.23 -10.04
N CYS A 389 2.85 -34.83 -11.03
CA CYS A 389 2.51 -35.10 -12.42
C CYS A 389 2.78 -36.58 -12.78
N GLU A 390 1.72 -37.38 -12.85
CA GLU A 390 1.81 -38.81 -13.16
C GLU A 390 2.37 -39.10 -14.56
N GLN A 391 2.22 -38.16 -15.50
CA GLN A 391 2.66 -38.31 -16.90
C GLN A 391 3.97 -37.59 -17.23
N CYS A 392 4.48 -36.75 -16.33
CA CYS A 392 5.68 -35.96 -16.60
C CYS A 392 6.94 -36.81 -16.46
N THR A 393 7.90 -36.51 -17.32
CA THR A 393 9.28 -36.98 -17.19
C THR A 393 10.12 -35.95 -16.41
N GLU A 394 11.29 -36.36 -15.92
CA GLU A 394 12.21 -35.43 -15.28
C GLU A 394 12.64 -34.29 -16.22
N VAL A 395 12.73 -34.57 -17.51
CA VAL A 395 13.07 -33.59 -18.55
C VAL A 395 12.04 -32.46 -18.60
N ASP A 396 10.75 -32.80 -18.50
CA ASP A 396 9.66 -31.82 -18.54
C ASP A 396 9.67 -30.94 -17.29
N ILE A 397 9.88 -31.55 -16.12
CA ILE A 397 10.00 -30.83 -14.84
C ILE A 397 11.15 -29.82 -14.91
N TRP A 398 12.33 -30.23 -15.37
CA TRP A 398 13.50 -29.33 -15.44
C TRP A 398 13.38 -28.23 -16.51
N ARG A 399 12.67 -28.47 -17.62
CA ARG A 399 12.30 -27.40 -18.57
C ARG A 399 11.34 -26.41 -17.93
N ALA A 400 10.39 -26.90 -17.13
CA ALA A 400 9.45 -26.06 -16.41
C ALA A 400 10.12 -25.25 -15.29
N VAL A 401 11.16 -25.78 -14.62
CA VAL A 401 12.01 -25.00 -13.69
C VAL A 401 12.56 -23.76 -14.40
N HIS A 402 13.13 -23.91 -15.60
CA HIS A 402 13.70 -22.78 -16.35
C HIS A 402 12.66 -21.68 -16.60
N LYS A 403 11.50 -22.05 -17.13
CA LYS A 403 10.42 -21.10 -17.44
C LYS A 403 9.87 -20.44 -16.18
N THR A 404 9.63 -21.21 -15.13
CA THR A 404 9.14 -20.71 -13.84
C THR A 404 10.11 -19.69 -13.23
N TRP A 405 11.42 -19.93 -13.34
CA TRP A 405 12.44 -19.00 -12.85
C TRP A 405 12.35 -17.62 -13.52
N ASN A 406 12.11 -17.62 -14.83
CA ASN A 406 11.98 -16.38 -15.60
C ASN A 406 10.71 -15.61 -15.24
N VAL A 407 9.63 -16.30 -14.86
CA VAL A 407 8.39 -15.69 -14.36
C VAL A 407 8.56 -15.12 -12.95
N LEU A 408 9.31 -15.80 -12.09
CA LEU A 408 9.52 -15.37 -10.71
C LEU A 408 10.46 -14.17 -10.57
N ARG A 409 11.21 -13.77 -11.61
CA ARG A 409 12.05 -12.57 -11.57
C ARG A 409 11.19 -11.33 -11.28
N PRO A 410 11.48 -10.55 -10.22
CA PRO A 410 10.74 -9.33 -9.94
C PRO A 410 10.92 -8.35 -11.11
N ARG A 411 9.83 -7.95 -11.77
CA ARG A 411 9.86 -6.99 -12.89
C ARG A 411 10.13 -5.55 -12.43
N ASP A 412 9.79 -5.21 -11.18
CA ASP A 412 9.79 -3.83 -10.66
C ASP A 412 10.98 -3.47 -9.77
N ARG A 413 12.01 -4.31 -9.73
CA ARG A 413 13.20 -3.98 -8.94
C ARG A 413 14.09 -3.06 -9.78
N PRO A 414 14.41 -1.81 -9.33
CA PRO A 414 15.42 -0.99 -10.00
C PRO A 414 16.68 -1.84 -10.16
N ALA A 415 17.36 -1.76 -11.31
CA ALA A 415 18.48 -2.64 -11.68
C ALA A 415 19.44 -2.88 -10.49
N TYR A 416 19.18 -3.92 -9.69
CA TYR A 416 20.01 -4.23 -8.54
C TYR A 416 21.29 -4.82 -9.10
N GLN A 417 22.41 -4.26 -8.66
CA GLN A 417 23.75 -4.71 -9.03
C GLN A 417 24.09 -6.10 -8.48
N ALA A 418 23.15 -6.78 -7.80
CA ALA A 418 23.29 -8.15 -7.33
C ALA A 418 22.02 -9.00 -7.56
N SER A 419 22.22 -10.22 -8.04
CA SER A 419 21.20 -11.27 -8.10
C SER A 419 21.32 -12.21 -6.90
N PRO A 420 20.20 -12.56 -6.24
CA PRO A 420 20.17 -13.65 -5.28
C PRO A 420 20.73 -14.93 -5.91
N SER A 421 21.35 -15.77 -5.08
CA SER A 421 21.87 -17.06 -5.53
C SER A 421 20.72 -18.00 -5.87
N LYS A 422 20.84 -18.75 -6.97
CA LYS A 422 19.79 -19.66 -7.43
C LYS A 422 20.07 -21.08 -6.97
N VAL A 423 19.16 -21.66 -6.20
CA VAL A 423 19.32 -23.01 -5.66
C VAL A 423 18.08 -23.84 -5.93
N VAL A 424 18.27 -25.05 -6.47
CA VAL A 424 17.20 -26.05 -6.62
C VAL A 424 17.46 -27.20 -5.66
N VAL A 425 16.51 -27.48 -4.78
CA VAL A 425 16.51 -28.67 -3.91
C VAL A 425 15.50 -29.66 -4.46
N HIS A 426 15.99 -30.68 -5.14
CA HIS A 426 15.16 -31.70 -5.79
C HIS A 426 15.13 -32.98 -4.96
N PHE A 427 13.99 -33.26 -4.33
CA PHE A 427 13.75 -34.55 -3.71
C PHE A 427 13.45 -35.57 -4.81
N LYS A 428 14.18 -36.69 -4.85
CA LYS A 428 13.99 -37.75 -5.83
C LYS A 428 14.01 -39.11 -5.15
N PHE A 429 12.83 -39.68 -4.97
CA PHE A 429 12.60 -40.96 -4.32
C PHE A 429 12.07 -42.02 -5.29
N SER A 430 11.45 -41.62 -6.39
CA SER A 430 10.97 -42.48 -7.47
C SER A 430 12.08 -42.83 -8.46
N SER A 431 11.87 -43.90 -9.25
CA SER A 431 12.76 -44.25 -10.35
C SER A 431 12.72 -43.22 -11.48
N PHE A 432 13.76 -43.19 -12.32
CA PHE A 432 13.78 -42.37 -13.53
C PHE A 432 12.68 -42.79 -14.52
N ARG A 433 12.03 -41.81 -15.14
CA ARG A 433 11.17 -42.00 -16.31
C ARG A 433 11.87 -41.58 -17.61
N ALA A 434 12.75 -40.58 -17.53
CA ALA A 434 13.63 -40.16 -18.61
C ALA A 434 14.98 -40.90 -18.61
N THR A 435 15.71 -40.84 -19.73
CA THR A 435 17.10 -41.30 -19.76
C THR A 435 18.00 -40.31 -18.99
N VAL A 436 19.07 -40.82 -18.37
CA VAL A 436 20.06 -39.99 -17.66
C VAL A 436 20.66 -38.92 -18.57
N GLN A 437 20.86 -39.25 -19.86
CA GLN A 437 21.43 -38.33 -20.85
C GLN A 437 20.50 -37.15 -21.16
N ASP A 438 19.19 -37.37 -21.23
CA ASP A 438 18.22 -36.30 -21.49
C ASP A 438 18.12 -35.35 -20.30
N VAL A 439 18.08 -35.90 -19.08
CA VAL A 439 18.13 -35.13 -17.84
C VAL A 439 19.42 -34.31 -17.80
N HIS A 440 20.55 -34.92 -18.17
CA HIS A 440 21.81 -34.23 -18.20
C HIS A 440 21.81 -33.03 -19.16
N THR A 441 21.27 -33.24 -20.36
CA THR A 441 21.18 -32.19 -21.38
C THR A 441 20.35 -30.99 -20.93
N VAL A 442 19.19 -31.22 -20.30
CA VAL A 442 18.32 -30.13 -19.82
C VAL A 442 18.92 -29.38 -18.63
N VAL A 443 19.53 -30.09 -17.67
CA VAL A 443 20.17 -29.43 -16.52
C VAL A 443 21.39 -28.62 -16.98
N GLN A 444 22.15 -29.10 -17.98
CA GLN A 444 23.25 -28.33 -18.57
C GLN A 444 22.75 -27.08 -19.30
N GLN A 445 21.63 -27.17 -20.01
CA GLN A 445 21.01 -26.01 -20.64
C GLN A 445 20.61 -24.98 -19.58
N LEU A 446 19.93 -25.42 -18.52
CA LEU A 446 19.52 -24.54 -17.42
C LEU A 446 20.72 -23.83 -16.76
N ARG A 447 21.88 -24.51 -16.63
CA ARG A 447 23.11 -23.89 -16.11
C ARG A 447 23.71 -22.86 -17.03
N ARG A 448 23.64 -23.08 -18.35
CA ARG A 448 24.10 -22.08 -19.32
C ARG A 448 23.28 -20.79 -19.22
N ASP A 449 21.98 -20.94 -18.96
CA ASP A 449 21.07 -19.81 -18.78
C ASP A 449 21.17 -19.19 -17.36
N HIS A 450 21.63 -19.98 -16.38
CA HIS A 450 21.78 -19.61 -14.97
C HIS A 450 23.11 -20.12 -14.38
N ASN A 451 24.21 -19.41 -14.68
CA ASN A 451 25.57 -19.82 -14.30
C ASN A 451 25.81 -19.95 -12.78
N ASP A 452 24.98 -19.30 -11.97
CA ASP A 452 24.98 -19.34 -10.50
C ASP A 452 24.12 -20.47 -9.89
N LEU A 453 23.48 -21.30 -10.71
CA LEU A 453 22.59 -22.37 -10.24
C LEU A 453 23.37 -23.47 -9.49
N LYS A 454 22.95 -23.75 -8.25
CA LYS A 454 23.32 -24.95 -7.50
C LYS A 454 22.17 -25.94 -7.41
N VAL A 455 22.46 -27.22 -7.60
CA VAL A 455 21.46 -28.30 -7.46
C VAL A 455 21.81 -29.19 -6.28
N PHE A 456 20.88 -29.32 -5.34
CA PHE A 456 20.90 -30.29 -4.26
C PHE A 456 19.89 -31.38 -4.58
N THR A 457 20.34 -32.62 -4.68
CA THR A 457 19.43 -33.75 -4.88
C THR A 457 19.37 -34.62 -3.65
N VAL A 458 18.15 -34.89 -3.19
CA VAL A 458 17.88 -35.51 -1.88
C VAL A 458 17.05 -36.78 -2.06
N GLY A 459 17.52 -37.92 -1.57
CA GLY A 459 16.77 -39.18 -1.70
C GLY A 459 17.53 -40.41 -1.20
N PRO A 460 16.92 -41.60 -1.24
CA PRO A 460 17.51 -42.81 -0.67
C PRO A 460 18.50 -43.53 -1.60
N ARG A 461 18.50 -43.20 -2.90
CA ARG A 461 19.19 -43.95 -3.95
C ARG A 461 20.32 -43.15 -4.59
N ALA A 462 21.56 -43.45 -4.21
CA ALA A 462 22.75 -42.73 -4.69
C ALA A 462 22.94 -42.81 -6.21
N ASP A 463 22.59 -43.94 -6.83
CA ASP A 463 22.67 -44.16 -8.27
C ASP A 463 21.77 -43.18 -9.04
N ILE A 464 20.55 -42.95 -8.54
CA ILE A 464 19.61 -42.01 -9.16
C ILE A 464 20.07 -40.56 -8.97
N LEU A 465 20.46 -40.19 -7.75
CA LEU A 465 20.80 -38.81 -7.42
C LEU A 465 22.05 -38.31 -8.16
N ARG A 466 23.03 -39.20 -8.38
CA ARG A 466 24.27 -38.85 -9.10
C ARG A 466 24.03 -38.40 -10.54
N ALA A 467 22.93 -38.79 -11.19
CA ALA A 467 22.59 -38.33 -12.54
C ALA A 467 22.32 -36.82 -12.63
N PHE A 468 21.96 -36.17 -11.52
CA PHE A 468 21.78 -34.71 -11.47
C PHE A 468 23.05 -33.94 -11.09
N LYS A 469 24.11 -34.64 -10.66
CA LYS A 469 25.38 -34.04 -10.28
C LYS A 469 26.20 -33.76 -11.55
N GLN A 470 26.30 -32.49 -11.94
CA GLN A 470 27.04 -32.09 -13.14
C GLN A 470 28.23 -31.18 -12.84
N GLY A 471 28.26 -30.60 -11.65
CA GLY A 471 29.30 -29.68 -11.22
C GLY A 471 29.80 -29.99 -9.81
N PRO A 472 31.00 -29.50 -9.47
CA PRO A 472 31.57 -29.64 -8.14
C PRO A 472 30.75 -28.92 -7.05
N GLN A 473 29.94 -27.93 -7.44
CA GLN A 473 29.04 -27.20 -6.55
C GLN A 473 27.74 -27.94 -6.20
N ASP A 474 27.45 -29.06 -6.85
CA ASP A 474 26.23 -29.84 -6.60
C ASP A 474 26.46 -30.86 -5.49
N ALA A 475 25.41 -31.06 -4.69
CA ALA A 475 25.45 -32.01 -3.60
C ALA A 475 24.36 -33.09 -3.73
N VAL A 476 24.74 -34.29 -3.34
CA VAL A 476 23.86 -35.45 -3.23
C VAL A 476 23.68 -35.75 -1.74
N VAL A 477 22.45 -35.66 -1.26
CA VAL A 477 22.10 -35.93 0.15
C VAL A 477 21.36 -37.25 0.21
N LEU A 478 21.99 -38.24 0.85
CA LEU A 478 21.42 -39.57 1.01
C LEU A 478 20.52 -39.62 2.24
N ILE A 479 19.29 -40.05 2.03
CA ILE A 479 18.29 -40.25 3.08
C ILE A 479 18.19 -41.75 3.41
N PRO A 480 18.40 -42.18 4.67
CA PRO A 480 18.20 -43.57 5.04
C PRO A 480 16.71 -43.96 5.01
N ASN A 481 16.45 -45.25 4.85
CA ASN A 481 15.09 -45.79 4.69
C ASN A 481 14.17 -45.57 5.92
N SER A 482 14.74 -45.39 7.10
CA SER A 482 14.03 -45.05 8.33
C SER A 482 14.72 -43.92 9.06
N MET A 483 13.98 -42.88 9.41
CA MET A 483 14.47 -41.74 10.19
C MET A 483 13.47 -41.35 11.27
N ASP A 484 14.01 -40.92 12.41
CA ASP A 484 13.24 -40.19 13.40
C ASP A 484 13.18 -38.68 13.07
N ASP A 485 12.36 -37.94 13.81
CA ASP A 485 12.18 -36.50 13.60
C ASP A 485 13.47 -35.69 13.87
N PHE A 486 14.33 -36.20 14.75
CA PHE A 486 15.58 -35.54 15.11
C PHE A 486 16.55 -35.54 13.93
N LEU A 487 16.76 -36.70 13.30
CA LEU A 487 17.62 -36.82 12.12
C LEU A 487 17.06 -36.02 10.94
N LEU A 488 15.75 -36.00 10.74
CA LEU A 488 15.11 -35.15 9.72
C LEU A 488 15.43 -33.66 9.93
N ARG A 489 15.34 -33.16 11.17
CA ARG A 489 15.70 -31.78 11.52
C ARG A 489 17.18 -31.50 11.32
N GLN A 490 18.05 -32.46 11.66
CA GLN A 490 19.49 -32.33 11.46
C GLN A 490 19.83 -32.22 9.97
N ILE A 491 19.31 -33.12 9.14
CA ILE A 491 19.51 -33.09 7.67
C ILE A 491 19.00 -31.75 7.11
N SER A 492 17.83 -31.30 7.55
CA SER A 492 17.26 -30.02 7.11
C SER A 492 18.11 -28.83 7.51
N ARG A 493 18.72 -28.87 8.69
CA ARG A 493 19.63 -27.84 9.20
C ARG A 493 20.89 -27.76 8.36
N GLU A 494 21.56 -28.89 8.16
CA GLU A 494 22.79 -28.99 7.38
C GLU A 494 22.54 -28.59 5.92
N LEU A 495 21.42 -29.03 5.34
CA LEU A 495 21.03 -28.66 3.98
C LEU A 495 20.72 -27.17 3.86
N ALA A 496 19.98 -26.56 4.80
CA ALA A 496 19.74 -25.12 4.79
C ALA A 496 21.03 -24.30 4.91
N GLU A 497 22.00 -24.77 5.71
CA GLU A 497 23.32 -24.15 5.87
C GLU A 497 24.13 -24.24 4.56
N GLU A 498 24.12 -25.39 3.88
CA GLU A 498 24.78 -25.55 2.59
C GLU A 498 24.10 -24.75 1.46
N VAL A 499 22.76 -24.68 1.46
CA VAL A 499 21.98 -23.85 0.54
C VAL A 499 22.35 -22.37 0.72
N CYS A 500 22.42 -21.90 1.97
CA CYS A 500 22.78 -20.52 2.27
C CYS A 500 24.24 -20.17 1.92
N GLN A 501 25.15 -21.15 1.89
CA GLN A 501 26.50 -20.96 1.37
C GLN A 501 26.55 -20.75 -0.16
N ALA A 502 25.41 -20.75 -0.87
CA ALA A 502 25.35 -20.31 -2.26
C ALA A 502 25.60 -18.80 -2.38
N PRO A 503 26.66 -18.37 -3.11
CA PRO A 503 27.00 -16.95 -3.15
C PRO A 503 26.05 -16.17 -4.06
N MET A 504 25.63 -14.98 -3.62
CA MET A 504 24.93 -14.00 -4.46
C MET A 504 25.82 -13.56 -5.62
N SER A 505 25.26 -13.41 -6.81
CA SER A 505 26.03 -12.97 -7.98
C SER A 505 26.01 -11.45 -8.09
N ILE A 506 27.17 -10.81 -8.05
CA ILE A 506 27.31 -9.38 -8.38
C ILE A 506 27.24 -9.27 -9.91
N ILE A 507 26.23 -8.57 -10.41
CA ILE A 507 25.99 -8.37 -11.84
C ILE A 507 26.56 -7.01 -12.23
N CYS A 508 27.66 -7.03 -12.98
CA CYS A 508 28.18 -5.83 -13.61
C CYS A 508 27.48 -5.62 -14.96
N HIS A 509 26.48 -4.73 -15.00
CA HIS A 509 25.72 -4.47 -16.23
C HIS A 509 26.61 -3.82 -17.31
N GLU A 510 27.42 -2.82 -16.94
CA GLU A 510 28.31 -2.11 -17.87
C GLU A 510 29.37 -3.03 -18.46
N CYS A 511 29.83 -4.00 -17.67
CA CYS A 511 30.77 -5.03 -18.11
C CYS A 511 30.26 -5.92 -19.24
N SER A 512 28.93 -6.07 -19.36
CA SER A 512 28.29 -6.89 -20.39
C SER A 512 28.01 -6.14 -21.69
N GLN A 513 28.12 -4.81 -21.67
CA GLN A 513 27.92 -3.99 -22.86
C GLN A 513 29.11 -4.16 -23.80
N ARG A 514 28.82 -4.24 -25.11
CA ARG A 514 29.86 -4.31 -26.15
C ARG A 514 30.61 -2.99 -26.35
N SER A 515 30.20 -1.92 -25.67
CA SER A 515 30.86 -0.63 -25.75
C SER A 515 32.24 -0.71 -25.08
N PRO A 516 33.31 -0.23 -25.72
CA PRO A 516 34.67 -0.36 -25.22
C PRO A 516 34.92 0.62 -24.07
N VAL A 517 34.39 0.31 -22.89
CA VAL A 517 34.72 1.02 -21.66
C VAL A 517 36.01 0.42 -21.11
N ALA A 518 37.09 1.20 -21.05
CA ALA A 518 38.39 0.73 -20.54
C ALA A 518 38.39 0.46 -19.03
N HIS A 519 37.43 1.03 -18.32
CA HIS A 519 37.39 1.06 -16.86
C HIS A 519 35.94 1.13 -16.38
N VAL A 520 35.51 0.15 -15.57
CA VAL A 520 34.16 0.13 -14.98
C VAL A 520 34.31 0.09 -13.47
N SER A 521 33.67 1.03 -12.77
CA SER A 521 33.67 1.10 -11.32
C SER A 521 32.26 1.30 -10.81
N ASP A 522 31.87 0.53 -9.81
CA ASP A 522 30.53 0.58 -9.23
C ASP A 522 30.53 0.11 -7.76
N ALA A 523 29.46 0.40 -7.04
CA ALA A 523 29.37 0.24 -5.59
C ALA A 523 28.02 -0.33 -5.17
N LEU A 524 28.06 -1.50 -4.52
CA LEU A 524 26.88 -2.16 -3.96
C LEU A 524 26.79 -1.93 -2.45
N GLU A 525 25.62 -1.52 -1.98
CA GLU A 525 25.34 -1.40 -0.54
C GLU A 525 24.51 -2.58 -0.03
N ASP A 526 24.86 -3.07 1.16
CA ASP A 526 24.19 -4.18 1.83
C ASP A 526 24.12 -3.97 3.36
N PHE A 527 23.20 -4.66 4.04
CA PHE A 527 22.97 -4.51 5.48
C PHE A 527 22.99 -5.87 6.20
N GLN A 528 23.97 -6.09 7.07
CA GLN A 528 24.23 -7.38 7.72
C GLN A 528 24.12 -7.30 9.24
N ALA A 529 23.54 -8.33 9.86
CA ALA A 529 23.44 -8.43 11.31
C ALA A 529 24.74 -9.04 11.91
N PRO A 530 25.18 -8.67 13.11
CA PRO A 530 26.27 -9.32 13.82
C PRO A 530 26.16 -10.83 13.87
N LEU A 531 27.32 -11.47 13.75
CA LEU A 531 27.47 -12.92 13.69
C LEU A 531 26.68 -13.52 12.52
N THR A 532 26.48 -12.77 11.44
CA THR A 532 25.99 -13.33 10.18
C THR A 532 27.07 -13.33 9.12
N VAL A 533 27.01 -14.31 8.23
CA VAL A 533 27.88 -14.41 7.06
C VAL A 533 27.07 -14.37 5.78
N ARG A 534 27.48 -13.54 4.82
CA ARG A 534 26.93 -13.52 3.47
C ARG A 534 27.99 -13.90 2.47
N HIS A 535 27.61 -14.76 1.55
CA HIS A 535 28.47 -15.21 0.46
C HIS A 535 28.18 -14.40 -0.80
N TRP A 536 29.23 -13.89 -1.44
CA TRP A 536 29.18 -13.12 -2.67
C TRP A 536 30.03 -13.80 -3.73
N ALA A 537 29.65 -13.66 -4.99
CA ALA A 537 30.38 -14.12 -6.14
C ALA A 537 30.38 -13.03 -7.20
N LEU A 538 31.56 -12.68 -7.70
CA LEU A 538 31.68 -11.93 -8.93
C LEU A 538 31.92 -12.93 -10.06
N GLN A 539 31.02 -12.99 -11.02
CA GLN A 539 31.05 -13.95 -12.12
C GLN A 539 31.61 -13.33 -13.40
N PRO A 540 32.80 -13.78 -13.86
CA PRO A 540 33.40 -13.20 -15.05
C PRO A 540 32.73 -13.51 -16.38
N GLY A 541 31.85 -14.51 -16.43
CA GLY A 541 31.12 -14.88 -17.65
C GLY A 541 30.20 -13.78 -18.21
N HIS A 542 30.06 -12.67 -17.48
CA HIS A 542 29.33 -11.47 -17.91
C HIS A 542 30.24 -10.36 -18.46
N PHE A 543 31.57 -10.52 -18.45
CA PHE A 543 32.49 -9.57 -19.05
C PHE A 543 32.50 -9.74 -20.59
N ALA A 544 32.16 -8.69 -21.33
CA ALA A 544 32.28 -8.65 -22.78
C ALA A 544 33.74 -8.64 -23.25
N HIS A 545 34.66 -8.19 -22.38
CA HIS A 545 36.09 -8.09 -22.64
C HIS A 545 36.91 -8.73 -21.51
N LEU A 546 38.14 -9.15 -21.80
CA LEU A 546 39.02 -9.75 -20.78
C LEU A 546 39.42 -8.70 -19.72
N PRO A 547 39.07 -8.92 -18.43
CA PRO A 547 39.50 -8.03 -17.37
C PRO A 547 41.01 -8.20 -17.11
N ARG A 548 41.77 -7.10 -17.18
CA ARG A 548 43.20 -7.03 -16.87
C ARG A 548 43.45 -7.13 -15.37
N ALA A 549 42.68 -6.36 -14.61
CA ALA A 549 42.75 -6.29 -13.16
C ALA A 549 41.35 -6.07 -12.60
N LEU A 550 41.09 -6.68 -11.44
CA LEU A 550 39.91 -6.43 -10.64
C LEU A 550 40.32 -6.06 -9.23
N ASN A 551 39.80 -4.93 -8.76
CA ASN A 551 39.89 -4.50 -7.38
C ASN A 551 38.51 -4.63 -6.75
N VAL A 552 38.41 -5.38 -5.64
CA VAL A 552 37.18 -5.42 -4.82
C VAL A 552 37.52 -4.89 -3.45
N THR A 553 36.79 -3.86 -3.02
CA THR A 553 36.97 -3.20 -1.73
C THR A 553 35.71 -3.33 -0.90
N PHE A 554 35.84 -3.80 0.33
CA PHE A 554 34.76 -3.96 1.30
C PHE A 554 34.93 -2.94 2.42
N GLU A 555 33.91 -2.12 2.64
CA GLU A 555 33.85 -1.14 3.71
C GLU A 555 32.70 -1.47 4.64
N SER A 556 32.86 -1.21 5.95
CA SER A 556 31.77 -1.36 6.91
C SER A 556 31.53 -0.08 7.70
N GLN A 557 30.26 0.20 7.93
CA GLN A 557 29.80 1.26 8.84
C GLN A 557 29.08 0.59 10.01
N HIS A 558 29.28 1.10 11.23
CA HIS A 558 28.70 0.61 12.50
C HIS A 558 29.43 -0.57 13.18
N LEU A 559 29.80 -1.63 12.45
CA LEU A 559 30.49 -2.79 13.04
C LEU A 559 31.69 -3.26 12.21
N PRO A 560 32.66 -3.95 12.83
CA PRO A 560 33.72 -4.60 12.09
C PRO A 560 33.18 -5.76 11.24
N ILE A 561 33.79 -6.00 10.09
CA ILE A 561 33.51 -7.12 9.19
C ILE A 561 34.78 -7.94 8.99
N LYS A 562 34.62 -9.24 8.82
CA LYS A 562 35.65 -10.17 8.37
C LYS A 562 35.33 -10.60 6.95
N VAL A 563 36.23 -10.35 6.00
CA VAL A 563 36.05 -10.77 4.61
C VAL A 563 37.08 -11.81 4.28
N CYS A 564 36.66 -13.00 3.85
CA CYS A 564 37.56 -14.04 3.34
C CYS A 564 37.33 -14.26 1.84
N LEU A 565 38.41 -14.38 1.09
CA LEU A 565 38.40 -14.70 -0.34
C LEU A 565 38.52 -16.22 -0.55
N ASP A 566 37.47 -16.84 -1.08
CA ASP A 566 37.43 -18.26 -1.45
C ASP A 566 37.78 -18.44 -2.93
N ARG A 567 38.88 -19.13 -3.22
CA ARG A 567 39.23 -19.59 -4.57
C ARG A 567 38.92 -21.07 -4.73
N LEU A 568 38.08 -21.40 -5.70
CA LEU A 568 37.97 -22.77 -6.20
C LEU A 568 39.06 -22.99 -7.24
N ASN A 569 39.75 -24.13 -7.20
CA ASN A 569 40.62 -24.53 -8.30
C ASN A 569 39.78 -24.99 -9.51
N SER A 570 40.43 -25.23 -10.64
CA SER A 570 39.79 -25.71 -11.88
C SER A 570 38.99 -27.01 -11.70
N ASN A 571 39.34 -27.81 -10.69
CA ASN A 571 38.67 -29.08 -10.38
C ASN A 571 37.50 -28.89 -9.40
N GLY A 572 37.21 -27.66 -8.99
CA GLY A 572 36.14 -27.32 -8.05
C GLY A 572 36.32 -27.84 -6.63
N THR A 573 37.48 -28.41 -6.32
CA THR A 573 37.85 -28.71 -4.94
C THR A 573 38.16 -27.40 -4.23
N LYS A 574 37.53 -27.18 -3.06
CA LYS A 574 37.94 -26.11 -2.13
C LYS A 574 39.43 -26.30 -1.89
N MET A 575 40.27 -25.31 -2.23
CA MET A 575 41.68 -25.34 -1.82
C MET A 575 41.71 -25.32 -0.29
N THR A 576 41.99 -26.47 0.31
CA THR A 576 42.02 -26.67 1.76
C THR A 576 43.22 -25.96 2.35
N SER A 577 43.07 -24.67 2.72
CA SER A 577 43.84 -23.91 3.73
C SER A 577 43.95 -22.42 3.34
N TYR A 578 42.90 -21.63 3.55
CA TYR A 578 42.99 -20.17 3.43
C TYR A 578 42.23 -19.43 4.53
N SER A 579 42.51 -19.76 5.81
CA SER A 579 42.36 -18.78 6.89
C SER A 579 43.17 -17.50 6.61
N ASP A 580 44.21 -17.62 5.78
CA ASP A 580 45.24 -16.59 5.58
C ASP A 580 44.82 -15.48 4.60
N LEU A 581 43.71 -15.67 3.87
CA LEU A 581 43.10 -14.63 3.01
C LEU A 581 41.86 -14.00 3.64
N CYS A 582 41.71 -14.12 4.97
CA CYS A 582 40.71 -13.37 5.72
C CYS A 582 41.32 -12.08 6.25
N GLN A 583 40.66 -10.95 6.02
CA GLN A 583 41.00 -9.68 6.65
C GLN A 583 39.82 -9.18 7.48
N GLU A 584 40.10 -8.45 8.56
CA GLU A 584 39.09 -7.88 9.44
C GLU A 584 39.20 -6.35 9.43
N THR A 585 38.07 -5.66 9.32
CA THR A 585 38.03 -4.22 9.60
C THR A 585 38.14 -4.00 11.11
N GLY A 586 38.74 -2.87 11.47
CA GLY A 586 38.91 -2.47 12.86
C GLY A 586 39.16 -0.97 12.94
N SER A 587 39.54 -0.48 14.12
CA SER A 587 39.78 0.96 14.32
C SER A 587 40.83 1.55 13.37
N LYS A 588 41.78 0.75 12.91
CA LYS A 588 42.86 1.16 11.98
C LYS A 588 42.57 0.86 10.50
N VAL A 589 41.82 -0.20 10.21
CA VAL A 589 41.54 -0.66 8.84
C VAL A 589 40.06 -0.50 8.59
N LYS A 590 39.69 0.57 7.88
CA LYS A 590 38.29 0.89 7.55
C LYS A 590 37.76 0.14 6.33
N ALA A 591 38.66 -0.28 5.45
CA ALA A 591 38.34 -0.93 4.19
C ALA A 591 39.30 -2.11 3.94
N ILE A 592 38.76 -3.22 3.44
CA ILE A 592 39.51 -4.42 3.03
C ILE A 592 39.57 -4.44 1.50
N ARG A 593 40.76 -4.46 0.90
CA ARG A 593 40.93 -4.46 -0.56
C ARG A 593 41.59 -5.74 -1.05
N TYR A 594 40.94 -6.41 -2.01
CA TYR A 594 41.49 -7.53 -2.77
C TYR A 594 41.78 -7.09 -4.20
N THR A 595 43.05 -7.16 -4.61
CA THR A 595 43.47 -6.94 -6.00
C THR A 595 43.78 -8.28 -6.65
N VAL A 596 42.95 -8.69 -7.61
CA VAL A 596 43.12 -9.93 -8.37
C VAL A 596 43.65 -9.60 -9.76
N LYS A 597 44.91 -9.97 -10.02
CA LYS A 597 45.53 -9.93 -11.34
C LYS A 597 45.35 -11.31 -12.00
N LYS A 598 45.07 -11.33 -13.31
CA LYS A 598 44.85 -12.57 -14.11
C LYS A 598 43.70 -13.44 -13.57
N ILE A 599 42.46 -12.98 -13.73
CA ILE A 599 41.25 -13.72 -13.29
C ILE A 599 41.01 -14.96 -14.14
N CYS A 600 41.44 -14.92 -15.40
CA CYS A 600 41.21 -15.97 -16.39
C CYS A 600 42.47 -16.79 -16.61
N ALA A 601 42.31 -18.10 -16.71
CA ALA A 601 43.41 -19.02 -16.98
C ALA A 601 43.86 -19.00 -18.45
N SER A 602 42.94 -18.64 -19.36
CA SER A 602 43.20 -18.47 -20.79
C SER A 602 42.69 -17.12 -21.29
N GLU A 603 42.97 -16.80 -22.56
CA GLU A 603 42.45 -15.62 -23.25
C GLU A 603 40.94 -15.73 -23.58
N GLU A 604 40.28 -16.83 -23.22
CA GLU A 604 38.82 -16.94 -23.36
C GLU A 604 38.11 -16.52 -22.07
N ALA A 605 37.12 -15.63 -22.19
CA ALA A 605 36.28 -15.18 -21.07
C ALA A 605 35.49 -16.33 -20.40
N SER A 606 35.23 -17.42 -21.14
CA SER A 606 34.60 -18.66 -20.64
C SER A 606 35.47 -19.40 -19.62
N SER A 607 36.78 -19.19 -19.63
CA SER A 607 37.76 -19.87 -18.76
C SER A 607 37.95 -19.20 -17.40
N CYS A 608 37.30 -18.06 -17.16
CA CYS A 608 37.48 -17.27 -15.96
C CYS A 608 36.69 -17.85 -14.78
N HIS A 609 37.37 -18.06 -13.65
CA HIS A 609 36.72 -18.59 -12.45
C HIS A 609 35.98 -17.50 -11.67
N SER A 610 34.81 -17.84 -11.11
CA SER A 610 34.10 -16.95 -10.18
C SER A 610 34.92 -16.67 -8.92
N LEU A 611 34.98 -15.41 -8.50
CA LEU A 611 35.62 -15.00 -7.27
C LEU A 611 34.58 -14.98 -6.17
N ARG A 612 34.79 -15.77 -5.11
CA ARG A 612 33.83 -15.90 -4.01
C ARG A 612 34.35 -15.21 -2.76
N PHE A 613 33.49 -14.46 -2.10
CA PHE A 613 33.80 -13.78 -0.86
C PHE A 613 32.83 -14.23 0.22
N SER A 614 33.31 -14.50 1.42
CA SER A 614 32.47 -14.61 2.62
C SER A 614 32.68 -13.37 3.46
N VAL A 615 31.61 -12.58 3.64
CA VAL A 615 31.61 -11.36 4.46
C VAL A 615 30.86 -11.69 5.74
N THR A 616 31.57 -11.68 6.87
CA THR A 616 31.03 -11.94 8.20
C THR A 616 30.95 -10.64 8.98
N ALA A 617 29.78 -10.20 9.40
CA ALA A 617 29.65 -9.10 10.35
C ALA A 617 30.06 -9.56 11.75
N LEU A 618 31.11 -8.96 12.30
CA LEU A 618 31.62 -9.30 13.62
C LEU A 618 30.80 -8.56 14.71
N PRO A 619 30.66 -9.14 15.91
CA PRO A 619 30.00 -8.45 17.01
C PRO A 619 30.87 -7.28 17.48
N ARG A 620 30.24 -6.27 18.08
CA ARG A 620 30.94 -5.17 18.73
C ARG A 620 31.93 -5.69 19.78
N LYS A 621 33.16 -5.16 19.80
CA LYS A 621 34.13 -5.49 20.83
C LYS A 621 33.70 -4.89 22.17
N ALA A 622 33.92 -5.61 23.27
CA ALA A 622 33.63 -5.10 24.59
C ALA A 622 34.40 -3.77 24.83
N GLY A 623 33.67 -2.71 25.22
CA GLY A 623 34.23 -1.39 25.48
C GLY A 623 34.12 -0.38 24.32
N GLU A 624 33.82 -0.80 23.09
CA GLU A 624 33.57 0.14 21.98
C GLU A 624 32.16 0.75 22.10
N PRO A 625 31.94 2.04 21.77
CA PRO A 625 30.61 2.64 21.79
C PRO A 625 29.70 1.95 20.76
N PHE A 626 28.42 1.74 21.12
CA PHE A 626 27.43 1.23 20.18
C PHE A 626 27.05 2.34 19.20
N MET A 627 27.26 2.10 17.90
CA MET A 627 26.77 2.96 16.83
C MET A 627 25.55 2.29 16.20
N GLU A 628 24.42 2.97 16.30
CA GLU A 628 23.18 2.48 15.74
C GLU A 628 23.17 2.61 14.20
N CYS A 629 22.71 1.56 13.51
CA CYS A 629 22.41 1.57 12.09
C CYS A 629 21.15 2.42 11.84
N THR A 630 21.33 3.60 11.25
CA THR A 630 20.23 4.55 11.00
C THR A 630 19.89 4.70 9.53
N ASP A 631 20.59 4.00 8.64
CA ASP A 631 20.35 4.03 7.21
C ASP A 631 18.95 3.47 6.87
N PRO A 632 18.29 3.96 5.80
CA PRO A 632 16.95 3.51 5.41
C PRO A 632 16.82 2.00 5.19
N GLY A 633 17.93 1.31 4.85
CA GLY A 633 17.97 -0.13 4.63
C GLY A 633 18.15 -0.98 5.90
N CYS A 634 18.45 -0.36 7.05
CA CYS A 634 18.63 -1.09 8.32
C CYS A 634 17.29 -1.65 8.82
N GLN A 635 17.21 -2.97 8.95
CA GLN A 635 16.10 -3.69 9.58
C GLN A 635 16.27 -3.78 11.10
N LEU A 636 17.51 -3.90 11.58
CA LEU A 636 17.85 -3.94 12.99
C LEU A 636 18.84 -2.82 13.33
N PRO A 637 18.74 -2.23 14.53
CA PRO A 637 19.61 -1.11 14.94
C PRO A 637 21.07 -1.51 15.08
N ASP A 638 21.35 -2.79 15.25
CA ASP A 638 22.68 -3.34 15.41
C ASP A 638 23.20 -3.95 14.11
N GLN A 639 22.64 -3.59 12.94
CA GLN A 639 23.21 -3.98 11.65
C GLN A 639 24.42 -3.12 11.28
N THR A 640 25.25 -3.66 10.39
CA THR A 640 26.32 -2.91 9.73
C THR A 640 25.99 -2.73 8.26
N LYS A 641 26.21 -1.52 7.77
CA LYS A 641 26.16 -1.23 6.34
C LYS A 641 27.49 -1.68 5.74
N VAL A 642 27.44 -2.62 4.82
CA VAL A 642 28.57 -3.12 4.05
C VAL A 642 28.51 -2.49 2.66
N THR A 643 29.59 -1.82 2.25
CA THR A 643 29.71 -1.28 0.88
C THR A 643 30.76 -2.09 0.13
N ILE A 644 30.37 -2.67 -1.01
CA ILE A 644 31.22 -3.50 -1.87
C ILE A 644 31.50 -2.70 -3.14
N ASN A 645 32.66 -2.06 -3.18
CA ASN A 645 33.13 -1.33 -4.35
C ASN A 645 33.92 -2.29 -5.24
N TYR A 646 33.60 -2.36 -6.52
CA TYR A 646 34.36 -3.14 -7.48
C TYR A 646 34.79 -2.27 -8.67
N ASP A 647 36.03 -2.50 -9.10
CA ASP A 647 36.72 -1.70 -10.11
C ASP A 647 37.41 -2.69 -11.07
N VAL A 648 37.00 -2.66 -12.35
CA VAL A 648 37.41 -3.57 -13.41
C VAL A 648 38.12 -2.78 -14.52
N GLU A 649 39.38 -3.13 -14.78
CA GLU A 649 40.15 -2.56 -15.89
C GLU A 649 40.11 -3.52 -17.09
N PHE A 650 39.67 -3.05 -18.26
CA PHE A 650 39.61 -3.80 -19.52
C PHE A 650 40.73 -3.41 -20.49
N GLN A 651 41.04 -4.27 -21.45
CA GLN A 651 41.98 -3.94 -22.54
C GLN A 651 41.30 -3.00 -23.57
N SER A 652 41.91 -1.86 -23.94
CA SER A 652 41.26 -0.83 -24.77
C SER A 652 41.16 -1.19 -26.26
N VAL A 653 40.01 -0.90 -26.88
CA VAL A 653 39.77 -1.00 -28.33
C VAL A 653 39.59 0.42 -28.89
N ARG A 654 40.52 0.92 -29.72
CA ARG A 654 40.39 2.20 -30.45
C ARG A 654 40.75 1.99 -31.91
N ASP A 655 39.75 2.10 -32.80
CA ASP A 655 39.77 2.76 -34.12
C ASP A 655 38.34 2.78 -34.72
N ALA A 656 37.93 3.93 -35.30
CA ALA A 656 36.66 4.29 -36.00
C ALA A 656 35.52 4.93 -35.13
N PHE A 657 35.36 6.27 -35.03
CA PHE A 657 34.87 7.36 -35.94
C PHE A 657 33.33 7.61 -36.01
N TYR A 658 32.84 8.58 -35.19
CA TYR A 658 32.10 9.84 -35.51
C TYR A 658 30.61 9.90 -36.06
N PRO A 659 29.88 11.06 -36.02
CA PRO A 659 28.63 11.24 -35.23
C PRO A 659 27.40 11.90 -35.96
N THR A 660 26.40 12.23 -35.13
CA THR A 660 25.11 13.00 -35.15
C THR A 660 24.84 14.20 -36.09
N MET A 661 23.54 14.52 -36.35
CA MET A 661 23.01 15.91 -36.47
C MET A 661 21.47 16.09 -36.38
N GLU A 662 21.04 17.33 -36.07
CA GLU A 662 19.76 17.86 -35.50
C GLU A 662 18.70 18.45 -36.48
N GLU A 663 17.43 18.45 -36.01
CA GLU A 663 16.37 19.51 -35.85
C GLU A 663 16.20 20.75 -36.78
N ARG A 664 14.93 21.19 -37.02
CA ARG A 664 14.52 22.62 -37.26
C ARG A 664 12.99 22.95 -37.24
N VAL A 665 12.63 23.86 -36.32
CA VAL A 665 11.75 25.08 -36.22
C VAL A 665 10.65 25.45 -37.27
N SER A 666 9.54 26.07 -36.77
CA SER A 666 8.33 26.60 -37.44
C SER A 666 8.04 28.13 -37.21
N VAL A 667 7.02 28.70 -37.89
CA VAL A 667 6.68 30.16 -38.07
C VAL A 667 5.23 30.50 -37.57
N PRO A 668 4.87 31.75 -37.17
CA PRO A 668 3.66 32.08 -36.37
C PRO A 668 2.46 32.75 -37.11
N LEU A 669 1.27 32.76 -36.46
CA LEU A 669 -0.09 33.19 -36.91
C LEU A 669 -0.74 34.20 -35.89
N PRO A 670 -1.92 34.84 -36.11
CA PRO A 670 -2.22 36.25 -35.84
C PRO A 670 -2.88 36.57 -34.48
N LYS A 671 -2.88 37.86 -34.11
CA LYS A 671 -3.17 38.43 -32.76
C LYS A 671 -4.61 38.25 -32.26
N ALA A 672 -4.70 37.79 -31.01
CA ALA A 672 -5.90 37.46 -30.25
C ALA A 672 -6.36 38.61 -29.32
N PRO A 673 -7.56 38.57 -28.70
CA PRO A 673 -8.05 39.65 -27.84
C PRO A 673 -7.27 39.76 -26.51
N ASP A 674 -6.90 40.98 -26.11
CA ASP A 674 -5.84 41.23 -25.11
C ASP A 674 -6.30 41.35 -23.64
N THR A 675 -7.61 41.37 -23.32
CA THR A 675 -8.08 41.60 -21.92
C THR A 675 -9.03 40.52 -21.38
N PRO A 676 -9.02 40.23 -20.06
CA PRO A 676 -9.93 39.25 -19.43
C PRO A 676 -11.42 39.54 -19.69
N GLN A 677 -11.83 40.79 -19.54
CA GLN A 677 -13.22 41.23 -19.75
C GLN A 677 -13.70 40.98 -21.19
N SER A 678 -12.82 41.17 -22.18
CA SER A 678 -13.16 40.91 -23.58
C SER A 678 -13.37 39.41 -23.83
N LEU A 679 -12.57 38.54 -23.20
CA LEU A 679 -12.73 37.10 -23.29
C LEU A 679 -14.01 36.65 -22.59
N GLN A 680 -14.26 37.12 -21.37
CA GLN A 680 -15.46 36.77 -20.60
C GLN A 680 -16.75 37.13 -21.33
N ARG A 681 -16.84 38.33 -21.93
CA ARG A 681 -17.98 38.71 -22.78
C ARG A 681 -18.11 37.83 -24.02
N ALA A 682 -16.98 37.49 -24.66
CA ALA A 682 -17.00 36.60 -25.81
C ALA A 682 -17.51 35.20 -25.43
N LEU A 683 -17.08 34.68 -24.28
CA LEU A 683 -17.49 33.37 -23.75
C LEU A 683 -18.97 33.39 -23.31
N SER A 684 -19.45 34.44 -22.63
CA SER A 684 -20.85 34.52 -22.22
C SER A 684 -21.82 34.52 -23.41
N MET A 685 -21.41 35.07 -24.56
CA MET A 685 -22.19 35.03 -25.81
C MET A 685 -22.07 33.70 -26.57
N LYS A 686 -20.87 33.11 -26.62
CA LYS A 686 -20.60 31.89 -27.42
C LYS A 686 -21.01 30.61 -26.71
N CYS A 687 -20.70 30.52 -25.42
CA CYS A 687 -20.79 29.27 -24.67
C CYS A 687 -22.21 28.71 -24.43
N PRO A 688 -23.29 29.52 -24.37
CA PRO A 688 -24.64 28.97 -24.18
C PRO A 688 -25.07 27.94 -25.22
N LYS A 689 -24.46 27.94 -26.42
CA LYS A 689 -24.72 26.93 -27.46
C LYS A 689 -24.34 25.51 -27.02
N TYR A 690 -23.30 25.36 -26.19
CA TYR A 690 -22.80 24.06 -25.71
C TYR A 690 -23.55 23.53 -24.47
N MET A 691 -24.54 24.26 -23.95
CA MET A 691 -25.30 23.91 -22.72
C MET A 691 -26.72 23.37 -22.99
N ARG A 692 -27.24 23.48 -24.21
CA ARG A 692 -28.65 23.12 -24.49
C ARG A 692 -28.79 21.61 -24.68
N LEU A 693 -29.38 20.93 -23.69
CA LEU A 693 -29.67 19.48 -23.72
C LEU A 693 -31.01 19.12 -24.42
N ASN A 694 -31.85 20.09 -24.79
CA ASN A 694 -33.19 19.81 -25.28
C ASN A 694 -33.23 19.46 -26.77
N GLY A 695 -32.93 18.20 -27.07
CA GLY A 695 -33.87 17.24 -27.67
C GLY A 695 -34.37 17.38 -29.12
N THR A 696 -34.18 18.46 -29.88
CA THR A 696 -34.82 18.53 -31.22
C THR A 696 -34.01 19.16 -32.35
N THR A 697 -32.77 19.59 -32.15
CA THR A 697 -32.02 20.28 -33.21
C THR A 697 -30.77 19.52 -33.64
N SER A 698 -30.83 18.98 -34.86
CA SER A 698 -29.75 18.50 -35.73
C SER A 698 -28.73 17.50 -35.16
N PRO A 699 -28.49 16.34 -35.80
CA PRO A 699 -27.46 15.37 -35.41
C PRO A 699 -26.01 15.91 -35.45
N ASP A 700 -25.79 17.13 -35.96
CA ASP A 700 -24.49 17.82 -35.95
C ASP A 700 -24.20 18.60 -34.65
N SER A 701 -25.05 18.52 -33.62
CA SER A 701 -24.89 19.34 -32.41
C SER A 701 -23.78 18.82 -31.48
N ASP A 702 -22.78 19.66 -31.25
CA ASP A 702 -21.64 19.46 -30.34
C ASP A 702 -22.00 18.75 -29.03
N SER A 703 -21.29 17.66 -28.71
CA SER A 703 -21.50 16.87 -27.48
C SER A 703 -21.47 17.77 -26.23
N PRO A 704 -22.36 17.56 -25.25
CA PRO A 704 -22.44 18.36 -24.03
C PRO A 704 -21.10 18.32 -23.29
N ILE A 705 -20.79 19.44 -22.65
CA ILE A 705 -19.57 19.60 -21.85
C ILE A 705 -19.77 18.92 -20.49
N ALA A 706 -18.85 18.05 -20.11
CA ALA A 706 -18.80 17.52 -18.75
C ALA A 706 -18.35 18.61 -17.75
N LEU A 707 -19.09 18.78 -16.66
CA LEU A 707 -18.76 19.67 -15.56
C LEU A 707 -18.30 18.84 -14.35
N SER A 708 -17.10 18.24 -14.46
CA SER A 708 -16.51 17.41 -13.40
C SER A 708 -15.15 17.95 -12.96
N VAL A 709 -14.76 17.66 -11.72
CA VAL A 709 -13.44 18.02 -11.20
C VAL A 709 -12.36 17.34 -12.04
N GLY A 710 -12.54 16.07 -12.45
CA GLY A 710 -11.59 15.37 -13.31
C GLY A 710 -11.29 16.12 -14.61
N TYR A 711 -12.34 16.58 -15.32
CA TYR A 711 -12.14 17.35 -16.56
C TYR A 711 -11.50 18.72 -16.28
N PHE A 712 -11.85 19.37 -15.17
CA PHE A 712 -11.17 20.59 -14.76
C PHE A 712 -9.66 20.38 -14.56
N LEU A 713 -9.24 19.28 -13.94
CA LEU A 713 -7.83 18.97 -13.70
C LEU A 713 -7.05 18.82 -15.01
N ASP A 714 -7.62 18.13 -16.01
CA ASP A 714 -7.01 17.99 -17.35
C ASP A 714 -6.75 19.35 -18.01
N LEU A 715 -7.72 20.27 -17.90
CA LEU A 715 -7.58 21.63 -18.43
C LEU A 715 -6.51 22.41 -17.67
N VAL A 716 -6.46 22.29 -16.34
CA VAL A 716 -5.43 22.94 -15.51
C VAL A 716 -4.04 22.40 -15.83
N GLU A 717 -3.87 21.08 -15.98
CA GLU A 717 -2.59 20.49 -16.35
C GLU A 717 -2.12 20.94 -17.75
N LYS A 718 -3.05 21.04 -18.71
CA LYS A 718 -2.76 21.62 -20.03
C LYS A 718 -2.29 23.08 -19.91
N ILE A 719 -2.87 23.84 -18.99
CA ILE A 719 -2.44 25.22 -18.68
C ILE A 719 -1.05 25.23 -18.05
N GLU A 720 -0.81 24.42 -17.01
CA GLU A 720 0.48 24.34 -16.33
C GLU A 720 1.64 23.95 -17.25
N MET A 721 1.42 23.03 -18.20
CA MET A 721 2.45 22.68 -19.19
C MET A 721 2.81 23.84 -20.13
N ALA A 722 1.89 24.76 -20.38
CA ALA A 722 2.17 25.97 -21.17
C ALA A 722 2.82 27.09 -20.34
N TYR A 723 2.77 27.00 -19.02
CA TYR A 723 3.33 27.96 -18.07
C TYR A 723 4.17 27.26 -16.99
N PRO A 724 5.22 26.49 -17.35
CA PRO A 724 5.97 25.65 -16.42
C PRO A 724 6.71 26.44 -15.33
N GLU A 725 6.97 27.73 -15.55
CA GLU A 725 7.63 28.63 -14.60
C GLU A 725 6.69 29.15 -13.50
N ARG A 726 5.38 28.89 -13.62
CA ARG A 726 4.36 29.44 -12.73
C ARG A 726 4.04 28.46 -11.61
N ASN A 727 3.92 28.99 -10.40
CA ASN A 727 3.53 28.18 -9.25
C ASN A 727 1.99 28.03 -9.19
N LEU A 728 1.49 27.21 -8.25
CA LEU A 728 0.06 26.94 -8.13
C LEU A 728 -0.80 28.21 -7.85
N PHE A 729 -0.23 29.25 -7.24
CA PHE A 729 -0.95 30.50 -6.94
C PHE A 729 -1.12 31.37 -8.17
N ASP A 730 -0.07 31.44 -8.99
CA ASP A 730 -0.06 32.15 -10.26
C ASP A 730 -1.14 31.55 -11.19
N ILE A 731 -1.20 30.22 -11.27
CA ILE A 731 -2.20 29.51 -12.09
C ILE A 731 -3.61 29.69 -11.52
N ALA A 732 -3.81 29.58 -10.20
CA ALA A 732 -5.13 29.82 -9.59
C ALA A 732 -5.62 31.26 -9.87
N THR A 733 -4.71 32.24 -9.77
CA THR A 733 -4.98 33.66 -10.05
C THR A 733 -5.32 33.89 -11.51
N LEU A 734 -4.55 33.30 -12.43
CA LEU A 734 -4.80 33.34 -13.87
C LEU A 734 -6.21 32.83 -14.19
N LEU A 735 -6.58 31.66 -13.64
CA LEU A 735 -7.88 31.04 -13.87
C LEU A 735 -9.03 31.90 -13.35
N LEU A 736 -8.91 32.42 -12.12
CA LEU A 736 -9.91 33.32 -11.55
C LEU A 736 -10.09 34.57 -12.43
N ASN A 737 -9.00 35.25 -12.78
CA ASN A 737 -9.05 36.50 -13.54
C ASN A 737 -9.70 36.34 -14.92
N TRP A 738 -9.42 35.24 -15.62
CA TRP A 738 -9.87 35.07 -17.01
C TRP A 738 -11.22 34.37 -17.14
N PHE A 739 -11.62 33.53 -16.19
CA PHE A 739 -12.79 32.64 -16.33
C PHE A 739 -13.86 32.81 -15.25
N THR A 740 -13.65 33.65 -14.23
CA THR A 740 -14.72 34.00 -13.27
C THR A 740 -15.34 35.35 -13.59
N ILE A 741 -16.67 35.41 -13.57
CA ILE A 741 -17.42 36.66 -13.48
C ILE A 741 -18.14 36.61 -12.15
N SER A 742 -17.95 37.64 -11.33
CA SER A 742 -18.60 37.77 -10.03
C SER A 742 -20.03 38.31 -10.22
N GLU A 743 -20.96 37.49 -10.71
CA GLU A 743 -22.35 37.90 -10.84
C GLU A 743 -23.14 37.56 -9.57
N TYR A 744 -22.99 38.39 -8.52
CA TYR A 744 -24.08 38.60 -7.57
C TYR A 744 -25.13 39.59 -8.14
N GLU A 745 -25.20 39.75 -9.47
CA GLU A 745 -26.24 40.53 -10.12
C GLU A 745 -27.48 39.67 -10.33
N VAL A 746 -28.58 40.10 -9.73
CA VAL A 746 -29.91 39.63 -10.12
C VAL A 746 -30.13 40.16 -11.52
N THR A 747 -29.98 39.29 -12.52
CA THR A 747 -30.47 39.53 -13.88
C THR A 747 -32.00 39.59 -13.85
N ASP A 748 -32.56 40.66 -13.29
CA ASP A 748 -33.82 41.17 -13.76
C ASP A 748 -33.48 41.95 -15.03
N SER A 749 -33.56 41.26 -16.17
CA SER A 749 -33.17 41.74 -17.50
C SER A 749 -33.93 43.00 -17.96
N SER A 750 -34.77 43.57 -17.09
CA SER A 750 -35.56 44.77 -17.29
C SER A 750 -34.90 46.07 -16.79
N ARG A 751 -33.75 46.06 -16.08
CA ARG A 751 -33.19 47.28 -15.44
C ARG A 751 -31.68 47.56 -15.58
N VAL A 752 -30.96 46.89 -16.48
CA VAL A 752 -29.52 47.14 -16.69
C VAL A 752 -29.33 48.43 -17.53
N GLY A 753 -29.26 49.59 -16.86
CA GLY A 753 -29.11 50.88 -17.54
C GLY A 753 -28.21 51.92 -16.85
N ARG A 754 -27.75 51.75 -15.60
CA ARG A 754 -26.84 52.70 -14.96
C ARG A 754 -25.90 51.98 -13.97
N GLY A 755 -24.59 52.08 -14.18
CA GLY A 755 -23.61 51.83 -13.10
C GLY A 755 -22.38 50.95 -13.37
N MET A 756 -21.87 50.80 -14.60
CA MET A 756 -20.69 49.94 -14.87
C MET A 756 -19.39 50.40 -14.14
N GLY A 757 -19.33 51.65 -13.64
CA GLY A 757 -18.18 52.20 -12.90
C GLY A 757 -18.13 51.82 -11.41
N GLU A 758 -19.28 51.64 -10.75
CA GLU A 758 -19.35 51.19 -9.33
C GLU A 758 -19.11 49.67 -9.21
N GLN A 759 -19.31 48.94 -10.30
CA GLN A 759 -19.12 47.50 -10.43
C GLN A 759 -17.65 47.07 -10.28
N MET A 760 -16.69 47.90 -10.75
CA MET A 760 -15.25 47.62 -10.63
C MET A 760 -14.73 47.68 -9.18
N ALA A 761 -15.30 48.55 -8.34
CA ALA A 761 -14.87 48.67 -6.94
C ALA A 761 -15.25 47.42 -6.12
N LEU A 762 -16.45 46.86 -6.36
CA LEU A 762 -16.94 45.67 -5.65
C LEU A 762 -16.15 44.41 -6.03
N GLU A 763 -15.78 44.24 -7.30
CA GLU A 763 -14.93 43.13 -7.75
C GLU A 763 -13.51 43.20 -7.19
N SER A 764 -12.94 44.41 -7.08
CA SER A 764 -11.67 44.65 -6.38
C SER A 764 -11.74 44.32 -4.88
N TRP A 765 -12.94 44.36 -4.28
CA TRP A 765 -13.14 44.15 -2.85
C TRP A 765 -13.40 42.67 -2.52
N LEU A 766 -14.22 42.00 -3.34
CA LEU A 766 -14.53 40.57 -3.20
C LEU A 766 -13.38 39.66 -3.63
N ASN A 767 -12.49 40.16 -4.48
CA ASN A 767 -11.20 39.56 -4.78
C ASN A 767 -10.10 40.45 -4.17
N PRO A 768 -9.77 40.28 -2.87
CA PRO A 768 -8.71 41.03 -2.22
C PRO A 768 -7.37 40.59 -2.81
N TRP A 769 -7.05 41.11 -3.99
CA TRP A 769 -5.72 41.03 -4.55
C TRP A 769 -4.83 41.91 -3.69
N PRO A 770 -3.69 41.40 -3.17
CA PRO A 770 -2.78 42.22 -2.38
C PRO A 770 -2.36 43.45 -3.21
N ARG A 771 -2.67 44.65 -2.70
CA ARG A 771 -2.22 45.93 -3.28
C ARG A 771 -0.69 45.93 -3.25
N GLY A 772 -0.07 45.61 -4.37
CA GLY A 772 1.37 45.34 -4.49
C GLY A 772 1.74 44.43 -5.67
N MET A 773 0.77 43.67 -6.22
CA MET A 773 0.89 43.02 -7.53
C MET A 773 0.28 43.90 -8.65
N GLU A 774 0.81 45.11 -8.85
CA GLU A 774 0.42 46.01 -9.95
C GLU A 774 0.96 45.56 -11.34
N GLU A 775 1.58 44.38 -11.42
CA GLU A 775 1.93 43.79 -12.71
C GLU A 775 0.64 43.47 -13.48
N GLN A 776 0.59 43.92 -14.74
CA GLN A 776 -0.55 43.67 -15.64
C GLN A 776 -1.00 42.20 -15.55
N PRO A 777 -2.33 41.93 -15.50
CA PRO A 777 -2.83 40.56 -15.42
C PRO A 777 -2.20 39.73 -16.54
N MET A 778 -1.57 38.61 -16.15
CA MET A 778 -0.89 37.72 -17.08
C MET A 778 -1.76 37.43 -18.31
N ALA A 779 -1.19 37.63 -19.50
CA ALA A 779 -1.87 37.38 -20.76
C ALA A 779 -2.17 35.88 -20.89
N PHE A 780 -3.45 35.52 -21.05
CA PHE A 780 -3.85 34.14 -21.28
C PHE A 780 -3.73 33.79 -22.77
N ASN A 781 -2.87 32.84 -23.11
CA ASN A 781 -2.75 32.29 -24.45
C ASN A 781 -4.00 31.47 -24.84
N LYS A 782 -4.87 32.07 -25.65
CA LYS A 782 -6.13 31.45 -26.10
C LYS A 782 -5.94 30.26 -27.04
N SER A 783 -4.79 30.13 -27.71
CA SER A 783 -4.54 28.98 -28.59
C SER A 783 -4.34 27.68 -27.79
N LEU A 784 -4.16 27.79 -26.47
CA LEU A 784 -3.94 26.66 -25.59
C LEU A 784 -5.20 25.80 -25.41
N LEU A 785 -6.37 26.44 -25.40
CA LEU A 785 -7.65 25.78 -25.21
C LEU A 785 -8.51 25.94 -26.46
N THR A 786 -9.21 24.88 -26.85
CA THR A 786 -10.28 24.95 -27.85
C THR A 786 -11.43 25.81 -27.32
N GLU A 787 -12.31 26.28 -28.21
CA GLU A 787 -13.48 27.06 -27.79
C GLU A 787 -14.36 26.28 -26.80
N LYS A 788 -14.52 24.98 -27.01
CA LYS A 788 -15.26 24.09 -26.12
C LYS A 788 -14.61 23.96 -24.74
N GLU A 789 -13.28 23.80 -24.69
CA GLU A 789 -12.51 23.75 -23.44
C GLU A 789 -12.59 25.08 -22.67
N MET A 790 -12.48 26.23 -23.37
CA MET A 790 -12.68 27.55 -22.74
C MET A 790 -14.09 27.72 -22.17
N CYS A 791 -15.11 27.27 -22.89
CA CYS A 791 -16.49 27.28 -22.41
C CYS A 791 -16.70 26.37 -21.20
N ALA A 792 -16.06 25.21 -21.17
CA ALA A 792 -16.12 24.32 -20.02
C ALA A 792 -15.52 24.97 -18.78
N LEU A 793 -14.32 25.53 -18.92
CA LEU A 793 -13.62 26.21 -17.85
C LEU A 793 -14.43 27.41 -17.34
N PHE A 794 -15.01 28.18 -18.25
CA PHE A 794 -15.94 29.25 -17.93
C PHE A 794 -17.14 28.73 -17.14
N PHE A 795 -17.82 27.68 -17.59
CA PHE A 795 -19.00 27.15 -16.88
C PHE A 795 -18.69 26.49 -15.53
N MET A 796 -17.48 25.98 -15.32
CA MET A 796 -17.05 25.42 -14.04
C MET A 796 -16.61 26.48 -13.03
N LEU A 797 -16.22 27.67 -13.50
CA LEU A 797 -15.70 28.75 -12.64
C LEU A 797 -16.68 29.92 -12.47
N HIS A 798 -17.50 30.23 -13.48
CA HIS A 798 -18.52 31.27 -13.42
C HIS A 798 -19.77 30.78 -12.69
N HIS A 799 -19.93 31.23 -11.45
CA HIS A 799 -21.04 30.85 -10.58
C HIS A 799 -22.27 31.71 -10.83
N SER A 800 -23.39 31.07 -11.14
CA SER A 800 -24.69 31.73 -11.35
C SER A 800 -25.86 30.77 -11.14
N PHE A 801 -27.04 31.33 -10.85
CA PHE A 801 -28.29 30.58 -10.69
C PHE A 801 -29.26 30.95 -11.81
N HIS A 802 -29.80 29.96 -12.50
CA HIS A 802 -30.78 30.16 -13.57
C HIS A 802 -32.06 29.38 -13.27
N GLU A 803 -33.18 30.07 -13.15
CA GLU A 803 -34.47 29.39 -12.99
C GLU A 803 -34.90 28.73 -14.31
N SER A 804 -35.35 27.47 -14.24
CA SER A 804 -35.85 26.72 -15.37
C SER A 804 -37.20 26.09 -15.01
N LYS A 805 -38.09 26.03 -16.01
CA LYS A 805 -39.39 25.39 -15.89
C LYS A 805 -39.42 24.16 -16.78
N ASP A 806 -39.74 23.00 -16.22
CA ASP A 806 -39.95 21.74 -16.94
C ASP A 806 -41.26 21.13 -16.45
N ASN A 807 -42.20 20.89 -17.38
CA ASN A 807 -43.50 20.24 -17.20
C ASN A 807 -44.04 20.25 -15.75
N ASP A 808 -44.45 21.43 -15.27
CA ASP A 808 -45.05 21.73 -13.94
C ASP A 808 -44.13 21.89 -12.72
N SER A 809 -42.81 21.75 -12.86
CA SER A 809 -41.86 22.02 -11.75
C SER A 809 -40.92 23.19 -12.04
N VAL A 810 -40.81 24.13 -11.10
CA VAL A 810 -39.78 25.18 -11.11
C VAL A 810 -38.56 24.67 -10.35
N PHE A 811 -37.42 24.61 -11.02
CA PHE A 811 -36.13 24.29 -10.39
C PHE A 811 -35.09 25.33 -10.79
N THR A 812 -34.04 25.42 -9.99
CA THR A 812 -32.91 26.30 -10.30
C THR A 812 -31.75 25.45 -10.81
N ILE A 813 -31.14 25.88 -11.91
CA ILE A 813 -29.88 25.34 -12.43
C ILE A 813 -28.76 26.18 -11.86
N GLU A 814 -27.87 25.55 -11.11
CA GLU A 814 -26.66 26.17 -10.60
C GLU A 814 -25.50 25.91 -11.57
N LYS A 815 -24.82 26.99 -11.97
CA LYS A 815 -23.59 26.99 -12.79
C LYS A 815 -22.39 27.35 -11.92
N GLY A 816 -21.17 27.16 -12.43
CA GLY A 816 -19.93 27.43 -11.69
C GLY A 816 -19.65 26.37 -10.63
N VAL A 817 -20.16 25.17 -10.85
CA VAL A 817 -19.98 24.01 -9.98
C VAL A 817 -19.51 22.83 -10.80
N ALA A 818 -18.78 21.92 -10.16
CA ALA A 818 -18.28 20.70 -10.77
C ALA A 818 -18.60 19.48 -9.91
N GLN A 819 -18.87 18.35 -10.55
CA GLN A 819 -19.08 17.06 -9.89
C GLN A 819 -17.75 16.57 -9.33
N VAL A 820 -17.71 16.25 -8.04
CA VAL A 820 -16.48 15.77 -7.38
C VAL A 820 -16.14 14.34 -7.82
N SER A 821 -17.14 13.46 -7.86
CA SER A 821 -16.97 12.07 -8.28
C SER A 821 -18.26 11.55 -8.91
N TRP A 822 -18.12 10.69 -9.91
CA TRP A 822 -19.23 10.01 -10.58
C TRP A 822 -20.00 9.08 -9.61
N GLU A 823 -19.34 8.52 -8.59
CA GLU A 823 -19.97 7.70 -7.55
C GLU A 823 -20.80 8.52 -6.54
N ALA A 824 -20.71 9.85 -6.61
CA ALA A 824 -21.41 10.77 -5.72
C ALA A 824 -22.21 11.84 -6.51
N PRO A 825 -23.27 11.45 -7.24
CA PRO A 825 -24.00 12.32 -8.18
C PRO A 825 -24.77 13.48 -7.53
N LYS A 826 -24.76 13.59 -6.21
CA LYS A 826 -25.35 14.70 -5.45
C LYS A 826 -24.31 15.74 -5.01
N ILE A 827 -23.03 15.39 -5.06
CA ILE A 827 -21.94 16.23 -4.55
C ILE A 827 -21.38 17.08 -5.69
N ALA A 828 -21.71 18.37 -5.64
CA ALA A 828 -21.08 19.41 -6.44
C ALA A 828 -20.20 20.30 -5.57
N VAL A 829 -19.20 20.93 -6.18
CA VAL A 829 -18.29 21.89 -5.55
C VAL A 829 -18.10 23.11 -6.44
N ALA A 830 -18.13 24.32 -5.86
CA ALA A 830 -17.85 25.56 -6.59
C ALA A 830 -16.33 25.78 -6.70
N LEU A 831 -15.74 25.43 -7.85
CA LEU A 831 -14.29 25.45 -8.04
C LEU A 831 -13.68 26.85 -7.93
N SER A 832 -14.40 27.90 -8.32
CA SER A 832 -13.94 29.27 -8.14
C SER A 832 -13.67 29.61 -6.68
N LYS A 833 -14.48 29.09 -5.74
CA LYS A 833 -14.25 29.27 -4.29
C LYS A 833 -13.07 28.45 -3.77
N VAL A 834 -12.81 27.29 -4.37
CA VAL A 834 -11.61 26.50 -4.09
C VAL A 834 -10.36 27.28 -4.50
N LEU A 835 -10.33 27.77 -5.75
CA LEU A 835 -9.22 28.55 -6.29
C LEU A 835 -9.01 29.87 -5.52
N GLN A 836 -10.09 30.53 -5.11
CA GLN A 836 -10.02 31.75 -4.31
C GLN A 836 -9.30 31.50 -2.97
N GLY A 837 -9.62 30.40 -2.28
CA GLY A 837 -8.91 30.01 -1.07
C GLY A 837 -7.43 29.67 -1.30
N VAL A 838 -7.11 28.98 -2.40
CA VAL A 838 -5.73 28.70 -2.80
C VAL A 838 -4.95 30.00 -3.05
N ALA A 839 -5.50 30.93 -3.85
CA ALA A 839 -4.85 32.20 -4.17
C ALA A 839 -4.60 33.05 -2.92
N VAL A 840 -5.58 33.13 -2.00
CA VAL A 840 -5.46 33.90 -0.75
C VAL A 840 -4.47 33.28 0.24
N GLY A 841 -4.20 31.97 0.15
CA GLY A 841 -3.24 31.27 0.99
C GLY A 841 -1.80 31.83 0.95
N MET A 842 -1.47 32.69 -0.03
CA MET A 842 -0.18 33.40 -0.10
C MET A 842 -0.03 34.58 0.87
N ILE A 843 -1.14 35.19 1.30
CA ILE A 843 -1.10 36.46 2.02
C ILE A 843 -0.55 36.22 3.44
N GLN A 844 0.70 36.65 3.69
CA GLN A 844 1.48 36.26 4.87
C GLN A 844 1.16 37.03 6.16
N ARG A 845 0.27 38.04 6.11
CA ARG A 845 0.03 38.92 7.26
C ARG A 845 -1.48 39.14 7.47
N PRO A 846 -1.97 39.07 8.72
CA PRO A 846 -3.21 39.74 9.08
C PRO A 846 -2.92 41.24 9.02
N GLU A 847 -3.04 41.84 7.84
CA GLU A 847 -3.16 43.29 7.74
C GLU A 847 -4.47 43.66 8.44
N ASN A 848 -4.42 44.67 9.32
CA ASN A 848 -5.64 45.12 9.99
C ASN A 848 -6.60 45.61 8.90
N LEU A 849 -7.83 45.11 8.91
CA LEU A 849 -8.87 45.47 7.93
C LEU A 849 -9.08 46.99 7.81
N THR A 850 -8.71 47.74 8.86
CA THR A 850 -8.71 49.21 8.89
C THR A 850 -7.77 49.85 7.88
N ASP A 851 -6.66 49.20 7.51
CA ASP A 851 -5.72 49.71 6.50
C ASP A 851 -6.27 49.54 5.07
N VAL A 852 -7.15 48.54 4.87
CA VAL A 852 -7.86 48.30 3.61
C VAL A 852 -9.06 49.27 3.45
N LEU A 853 -9.69 49.66 4.56
CA LEU A 853 -10.87 50.52 4.65
C LEU A 853 -10.57 52.03 4.74
N GLN A 854 -9.35 52.49 4.42
CA GLN A 854 -8.99 53.93 4.42
C GLN A 854 -9.66 54.73 3.27
N ALA A 855 -10.98 54.74 3.21
CA ALA A 855 -11.77 55.67 2.42
C ALA A 855 -12.81 56.36 3.34
N ASP A 856 -12.44 57.57 3.76
CA ASP A 856 -13.28 58.75 4.05
C ASP A 856 -14.22 58.85 5.27
N GLU A 857 -14.31 57.89 6.20
CA GLU A 857 -14.91 58.20 7.52
C GLU A 857 -14.19 57.57 8.73
N PRO A 858 -13.84 58.36 9.77
CA PRO A 858 -13.21 57.86 10.98
C PRO A 858 -14.21 57.09 11.86
N LEU A 859 -14.37 55.79 11.59
CA LEU A 859 -14.99 54.85 12.51
C LEU A 859 -14.17 54.81 13.82
N LYS A 860 -14.80 55.17 14.94
CA LYS A 860 -14.17 55.16 16.27
C LYS A 860 -13.57 53.77 16.57
N PRO A 861 -12.37 53.70 17.17
CA PRO A 861 -11.67 52.44 17.45
C PRO A 861 -12.36 51.70 18.60
N HIS A 862 -13.38 50.91 18.29
CA HIS A 862 -13.76 49.80 19.14
C HIS A 862 -12.83 48.62 18.85
N HIS A 863 -12.45 47.89 19.90
CA HIS A 863 -11.61 46.69 19.83
C HIS A 863 -12.27 45.62 18.95
N ASN A 864 -12.12 45.74 17.63
CA ASN A 864 -12.58 44.75 16.68
C ASN A 864 -11.57 43.60 16.67
N PRO A 865 -12.02 42.34 16.82
CA PRO A 865 -11.15 41.19 16.72
C PRO A 865 -10.49 41.13 15.32
N PRO A 866 -9.25 40.64 15.22
CA PRO A 866 -8.56 40.51 13.94
C PRO A 866 -9.35 39.61 12.98
N VAL A 867 -9.53 40.08 11.74
CA VAL A 867 -10.20 39.35 10.67
C VAL A 867 -9.19 38.38 10.04
N ASP A 868 -9.55 37.10 9.95
CA ASP A 868 -8.72 36.09 9.26
C ASP A 868 -8.96 36.23 7.75
N PRO A 869 -7.95 36.63 6.94
CA PRO A 869 -8.14 36.88 5.52
C PRO A 869 -8.60 35.64 4.75
N LEU A 870 -8.07 34.46 5.11
CA LEU A 870 -8.40 33.21 4.43
C LEU A 870 -9.82 32.76 4.77
N LEU A 871 -10.22 32.85 6.04
CA LEU A 871 -11.60 32.54 6.44
C LEU A 871 -12.59 33.52 5.81
N SER A 872 -12.23 34.80 5.72
CA SER A 872 -13.08 35.86 5.17
C SER A 872 -13.27 35.73 3.67
N ALA A 873 -12.19 35.47 2.92
CA ALA A 873 -12.25 35.30 1.47
C ALA A 873 -12.87 33.97 1.02
N THR A 874 -13.15 33.04 1.95
CA THR A 874 -13.74 31.73 1.67
C THR A 874 -15.15 31.60 2.26
N VAL A 875 -15.28 31.01 3.45
CA VAL A 875 -16.58 30.73 4.08
C VAL A 875 -17.26 32.03 4.54
N GLY A 876 -16.47 33.00 5.01
CA GLY A 876 -16.95 34.29 5.50
C GLY A 876 -17.77 35.05 4.46
N VAL A 877 -17.22 35.27 3.26
CA VAL A 877 -17.89 36.01 2.18
C VAL A 877 -19.17 35.32 1.69
N VAL A 878 -19.17 33.98 1.58
CA VAL A 878 -20.35 33.23 1.11
C VAL A 878 -21.52 33.40 2.10
N LEU A 879 -21.26 33.26 3.40
CA LEU A 879 -22.28 33.45 4.42
C LEU A 879 -22.71 34.92 4.53
N ALA A 880 -21.75 35.85 4.48
CA ALA A 880 -22.00 37.29 4.57
C ALA A 880 -22.93 37.80 3.47
N VAL A 881 -22.64 37.46 2.21
CA VAL A 881 -23.51 37.84 1.08
C VAL A 881 -24.90 37.24 1.26
N SER A 882 -24.97 35.97 1.64
CA SER A 882 -26.25 35.29 1.84
C SER A 882 -27.10 35.90 2.96
N SER A 883 -26.48 36.34 4.06
CA SER A 883 -27.16 37.07 5.13
C SER A 883 -27.72 38.41 4.66
N VAL A 884 -26.93 39.16 3.88
CA VAL A 884 -27.34 40.47 3.36
C VAL A 884 -28.49 40.34 2.35
N GLU A 885 -28.38 39.42 1.39
CA GLU A 885 -29.42 39.23 0.40
C GLU A 885 -30.72 38.71 1.02
N SER A 886 -30.65 37.80 2.01
CA SER A 886 -31.83 37.34 2.76
C SER A 886 -32.51 38.45 3.56
N LEU A 887 -31.72 39.37 4.15
CA LEU A 887 -32.25 40.56 4.85
C LEU A 887 -33.03 41.45 3.87
N LEU A 888 -32.46 41.73 2.70
CA LEU A 888 -33.03 42.65 1.71
C LEU A 888 -34.28 42.08 1.02
N HIS A 889 -34.29 40.78 0.73
CA HIS A 889 -35.41 40.13 0.05
C HIS A 889 -36.50 39.58 0.99
N HIS A 890 -36.42 39.88 2.30
CA HIS A 890 -37.39 39.48 3.33
C HIS A 890 -37.76 37.99 3.26
N HIS A 891 -36.76 37.13 2.98
CA HIS A 891 -36.98 35.71 2.85
C HIS A 891 -37.18 35.08 4.24
N GLY A 892 -38.42 34.71 4.57
CA GLY A 892 -38.79 34.02 5.81
C GLY A 892 -38.46 32.52 5.83
N GLY A 893 -37.42 32.08 5.11
CA GLY A 893 -37.03 30.67 4.96
C GLY A 893 -35.55 30.43 5.24
N SER A 894 -35.10 29.18 5.02
CA SER A 894 -33.69 28.77 5.12
C SER A 894 -32.78 29.72 4.31
N ILE A 895 -31.76 30.30 4.94
CA ILE A 895 -30.74 31.12 4.27
C ILE A 895 -29.85 30.22 3.41
N ILE A 896 -29.63 28.98 3.86
CA ILE A 896 -28.85 27.97 3.18
C ILE A 896 -29.76 27.02 2.43
N GLY A 897 -29.52 26.90 1.12
CA GLY A 897 -30.24 26.03 0.22
C GLY A 897 -29.99 24.55 0.49
N HIS A 898 -30.63 23.72 -0.33
CA HIS A 898 -30.56 22.27 -0.23
C HIS A 898 -29.51 21.66 -1.17
N GLU A 899 -29.20 20.38 -0.96
CA GLU A 899 -28.41 19.60 -1.91
C GLU A 899 -29.14 19.45 -3.23
N GLY A 900 -28.44 19.69 -4.34
CA GLY A 900 -28.94 19.47 -5.69
C GLY A 900 -28.59 18.08 -6.23
N ALA A 901 -28.90 17.87 -7.50
CA ALA A 901 -28.56 16.65 -8.25
C ALA A 901 -28.08 16.99 -9.66
N TRP A 902 -27.09 16.25 -10.14
CA TRP A 902 -26.62 16.36 -11.51
C TRP A 902 -27.63 15.77 -12.51
N VAL A 903 -27.80 16.45 -13.64
CA VAL A 903 -28.49 15.89 -14.82
C VAL A 903 -27.51 14.95 -15.52
N GLY A 904 -27.64 13.66 -15.21
CA GLY A 904 -26.75 12.60 -15.67
C GLY A 904 -25.62 12.31 -14.68
N GLU A 905 -25.46 11.03 -14.30
CA GLU A 905 -24.46 10.61 -13.30
C GLU A 905 -23.02 10.62 -13.83
N SER A 906 -22.83 10.12 -15.06
CA SER A 906 -21.54 9.97 -15.75
C SER A 906 -21.20 11.17 -16.64
N CYS A 907 -22.22 11.88 -17.12
CA CYS A 907 -22.09 13.13 -17.88
C CYS A 907 -22.78 14.28 -17.11
N PRO A 908 -22.12 14.86 -16.11
CA PRO A 908 -22.66 15.97 -15.34
C PRO A 908 -22.74 17.22 -16.23
N SER A 909 -23.92 17.56 -16.70
CA SER A 909 -24.11 18.67 -17.65
C SER A 909 -24.78 19.90 -17.02
N ALA A 910 -25.63 19.68 -16.03
CA ALA A 910 -26.30 20.73 -15.26
C ALA A 910 -26.55 20.27 -13.82
N TYR A 911 -26.35 21.14 -12.83
CA TYR A 911 -26.68 20.85 -11.44
C TYR A 911 -28.03 21.48 -11.07
N ARG A 912 -29.04 20.64 -10.82
CA ARG A 912 -30.40 21.09 -10.46
C ARG A 912 -30.55 21.16 -8.95
N THR A 913 -30.91 22.31 -8.43
CA THR A 913 -31.28 22.50 -7.02
C THR A 913 -32.79 22.68 -6.90
N GLY A 914 -33.41 21.97 -5.96
CA GLY A 914 -34.85 22.08 -5.71
C GLY A 914 -35.22 23.33 -4.88
N GLY A 915 -36.40 23.89 -5.15
CA GLY A 915 -37.00 24.94 -4.31
C GLY A 915 -36.84 26.37 -4.83
N LYS A 916 -37.24 27.32 -3.98
CA LYS A 916 -37.08 28.77 -4.22
C LYS A 916 -35.59 29.12 -4.23
N ARG A 917 -35.23 30.20 -4.95
CA ARG A 917 -33.85 30.68 -5.06
C ARG A 917 -33.24 30.89 -3.66
N HIS A 918 -32.11 30.24 -3.41
CA HIS A 918 -31.28 30.45 -2.22
C HIS A 918 -29.97 31.14 -2.63
N TRP A 919 -29.45 32.03 -1.78
CA TRP A 919 -28.20 32.76 -2.03
C TRP A 919 -26.95 31.95 -1.69
N CYS A 920 -27.12 30.89 -0.91
CA CYS A 920 -26.08 29.99 -0.45
C CYS A 920 -26.43 28.54 -0.80
N SER A 921 -25.72 27.91 -1.73
CA SER A 921 -25.89 26.48 -2.03
C SER A 921 -24.88 25.62 -1.27
N TYR A 922 -25.14 24.30 -1.18
CA TYR A 922 -24.19 23.37 -0.59
C TYR A 922 -22.89 23.26 -1.40
N SER A 923 -22.96 23.42 -2.72
CA SER A 923 -21.80 23.39 -3.62
C SER A 923 -20.88 24.61 -3.41
N LEU A 924 -21.45 25.81 -3.23
CA LEU A 924 -20.72 27.02 -2.83
C LEU A 924 -20.01 26.83 -1.48
N LEU A 925 -20.74 26.36 -0.47
CA LEU A 925 -20.19 26.14 0.86
C LEU A 925 -19.09 25.08 0.86
N ARG A 926 -19.27 23.97 0.12
CA ARG A 926 -18.22 22.95 -0.06
C ARG A 926 -16.98 23.55 -0.72
N GLY A 927 -17.15 24.35 -1.78
CA GLY A 927 -16.03 25.01 -2.46
C GLY A 927 -15.28 25.98 -1.55
N ALA A 928 -16.00 26.76 -0.75
CA ALA A 928 -15.42 27.66 0.22
C ALA A 928 -14.67 26.91 1.35
N ILE A 929 -15.25 25.83 1.88
CA ILE A 929 -14.59 24.98 2.88
C ILE A 929 -13.32 24.34 2.31
N ASP A 930 -13.39 23.79 1.10
CA ASP A 930 -12.24 23.16 0.45
C ASP A 930 -11.15 24.19 0.15
N GLY A 931 -11.53 25.38 -0.31
CA GLY A 931 -10.62 26.52 -0.49
C GLY A 931 -9.93 26.97 0.80
N LEU A 932 -10.65 27.01 1.93
CA LEU A 932 -10.07 27.31 3.24
C LEU A 932 -9.02 26.26 3.65
N LEU A 933 -9.34 24.98 3.49
CA LEU A 933 -8.45 23.88 3.85
C LEU A 933 -7.21 23.83 2.97
N LEU A 934 -7.38 23.96 1.65
CA LEU A 934 -6.27 23.95 0.69
C LEU A 934 -5.42 25.22 0.81
N GLY A 935 -6.06 26.39 0.91
CA GLY A 935 -5.41 27.68 1.09
C GLY A 935 -4.45 27.70 2.26
N LYS A 936 -4.83 27.11 3.40
CA LYS A 936 -3.95 27.04 4.58
C LYS A 936 -2.64 26.29 4.34
N HIS A 937 -2.67 25.25 3.51
CA HIS A 937 -1.51 24.38 3.28
C HIS A 937 -0.79 24.64 1.94
N SER A 938 -1.41 25.41 1.05
CA SER A 938 -0.94 25.75 -0.30
C SER A 938 0.50 26.24 -0.34
N ARG A 939 0.93 27.10 0.59
CA ARG A 939 2.30 27.65 0.64
C ARG A 939 3.36 26.58 0.86
N LEU A 940 3.07 25.63 1.75
CA LEU A 940 3.98 24.51 2.02
C LEU A 940 4.06 23.56 0.82
N MET A 941 2.98 23.43 0.05
CA MET A 941 2.94 22.65 -1.18
C MET A 941 3.69 23.32 -2.32
N ALA A 942 3.47 24.62 -2.52
CA ALA A 942 4.18 25.43 -3.51
C ALA A 942 5.69 25.42 -3.27
N ALA A 943 6.13 25.51 -2.00
CA ALA A 943 7.55 25.42 -1.63
C ALA A 943 8.21 24.07 -1.99
N ARG A 944 7.42 23.05 -2.33
CA ARG A 944 7.89 21.73 -2.78
C ARG A 944 7.70 21.50 -4.27
N GLY A 945 7.35 22.53 -5.03
CA GLY A 945 7.10 22.41 -6.47
C GLY A 945 5.86 21.60 -6.81
N MET A 946 4.86 21.54 -5.91
CA MET A 946 3.58 20.91 -6.23
C MET A 946 2.77 21.83 -7.16
N SER A 947 2.28 21.30 -8.27
CA SER A 947 1.39 22.03 -9.18
C SER A 947 -0.05 22.10 -8.63
N LEU A 948 -0.86 23.01 -9.16
CA LEU A 948 -2.28 23.16 -8.79
C LEU A 948 -3.09 21.92 -9.19
N SER A 949 -2.90 21.41 -10.41
CA SER A 949 -3.58 20.19 -10.89
C SER A 949 -3.31 19.02 -9.95
N ARG A 950 -2.04 18.81 -9.58
CA ARG A 950 -1.62 17.72 -8.70
C ARG A 950 -2.12 17.87 -7.27
N LEU A 951 -2.14 19.09 -6.72
CA LEU A 951 -2.70 19.37 -5.41
C LEU A 951 -4.20 19.02 -5.36
N LEU A 952 -4.95 19.45 -6.37
CA LEU A 952 -6.38 19.20 -6.45
C LEU A 952 -6.69 17.73 -6.76
N ALA A 953 -5.89 17.07 -7.60
CA ALA A 953 -5.99 15.64 -7.87
C ALA A 953 -5.79 14.81 -6.60
N PHE A 954 -4.81 15.15 -5.76
CA PHE A 954 -4.63 14.50 -4.47
C PHE A 954 -5.76 14.81 -3.49
N TYR A 955 -6.26 16.05 -3.46
CA TYR A 955 -7.31 16.43 -2.53
C TYR A 955 -8.65 15.75 -2.82
N TYR A 956 -9.07 15.73 -4.09
CA TYR A 956 -10.33 15.12 -4.52
C TYR A 956 -10.22 13.63 -4.86
N GLY A 957 -9.01 13.11 -5.04
CA GLY A 957 -8.73 11.69 -5.26
C GLY A 957 -8.77 10.85 -3.98
N VAL A 958 -8.84 9.53 -4.15
CA VAL A 958 -8.91 8.57 -3.03
C VAL A 958 -7.58 8.42 -2.29
N SER A 959 -6.47 8.94 -2.81
CA SER A 959 -5.16 8.81 -2.16
C SER A 959 -4.91 9.85 -1.07
N GLY A 960 -5.57 11.02 -1.16
CA GLY A 960 -5.24 12.18 -0.35
C GLY A 960 -3.85 12.74 -0.68
N VAL A 961 -3.51 13.91 -0.10
CA VAL A 961 -2.15 14.45 -0.22
C VAL A 961 -1.18 13.56 0.59
N PRO A 962 -0.08 13.09 0.01
CA PRO A 962 0.86 12.18 0.68
C PRO A 962 1.37 12.72 2.02
N ARG A 963 1.32 11.89 3.07
CA ARG A 963 1.87 12.21 4.42
C ARG A 963 3.38 12.46 4.45
N ALA A 964 4.07 12.19 3.34
CA ALA A 964 5.49 12.51 3.14
C ALA A 964 5.78 14.02 3.13
N VAL A 965 4.74 14.88 3.24
CA VAL A 965 4.88 16.31 3.47
C VAL A 965 4.83 16.64 4.98
N PRO A 966 5.97 16.64 5.71
CA PRO A 966 6.01 17.02 7.11
C PRO A 966 5.27 18.34 7.38
N GLY A 967 4.38 18.33 8.37
CA GLY A 967 3.59 19.50 8.77
C GLY A 967 2.23 19.64 8.09
N VAL A 968 1.91 18.79 7.10
CA VAL A 968 0.58 18.77 6.48
C VAL A 968 -0.19 17.56 7.04
N PRO A 969 -1.39 17.77 7.61
CA PRO A 969 -2.26 16.65 7.95
C PRO A 969 -2.68 15.89 6.67
N SER A 970 -3.38 14.76 6.81
CA SER A 970 -3.90 14.02 5.65
C SER A 970 -4.95 14.86 4.90
N LEU A 971 -4.50 15.73 4.01
CA LEU A 971 -5.33 16.69 3.28
C LEU A 971 -6.08 15.93 2.19
N SER A 972 -7.37 15.68 2.41
CA SER A 972 -8.26 14.98 1.48
C SER A 972 -9.69 15.46 1.70
N VAL A 973 -10.50 15.44 0.64
CA VAL A 973 -11.95 15.66 0.72
C VAL A 973 -12.62 14.69 1.70
N CYS A 974 -12.09 13.47 1.84
CA CYS A 974 -12.58 12.47 2.79
C CYS A 974 -12.21 12.77 4.25
N GLY A 975 -11.21 13.62 4.48
CA GLY A 975 -10.79 14.10 5.79
C GLY A 975 -11.34 15.49 6.14
N ARG A 976 -12.26 16.04 5.34
CA ARG A 976 -12.79 17.41 5.51
C ARG A 976 -13.32 17.65 6.91
N ARG A 977 -13.98 16.65 7.50
CA ARG A 977 -14.55 16.70 8.85
C ARG A 977 -13.48 16.96 9.90
N GLU A 978 -12.46 16.11 9.94
CA GLU A 978 -11.39 16.16 10.93
C GLU A 978 -10.56 17.42 10.79
N LEU A 979 -10.35 17.87 9.54
CA LEU A 979 -9.57 19.06 9.23
C LEU A 979 -10.31 20.34 9.62
N LEU A 980 -11.63 20.42 9.43
CA LEU A 980 -12.37 21.66 9.62
C LEU A 980 -12.71 21.96 11.08
N TYR A 981 -12.99 20.94 11.91
CA TYR A 981 -13.45 21.14 13.29
C TYR A 981 -12.54 22.04 14.16
N PRO A 982 -11.21 21.93 14.11
CA PRO A 982 -10.31 22.81 14.86
C PRO A 982 -10.50 24.30 14.54
N TYR A 983 -10.87 24.65 13.30
CA TYR A 983 -11.01 26.05 12.87
C TYR A 983 -12.32 26.71 13.29
N LEU A 984 -13.33 25.91 13.59
CA LEU A 984 -14.68 26.40 13.87
C LEU A 984 -14.98 26.52 15.37
N ARG A 985 -14.07 26.09 16.24
CA ARG A 985 -14.33 25.96 17.69
C ARG A 985 -14.22 27.29 18.45
N ASP A 986 -13.57 28.30 17.88
CA ASP A 986 -13.11 29.48 18.64
C ASP A 986 -14.03 30.72 18.50
N GLY A 987 -15.26 30.59 17.99
CA GLY A 987 -16.18 31.72 17.80
C GLY A 987 -15.75 32.74 16.71
N MET A 988 -14.58 32.54 16.11
CA MET A 988 -14.03 33.37 15.03
C MET A 988 -14.94 33.47 13.80
N LEU A 989 -15.74 32.44 13.51
CA LEU A 989 -16.59 32.42 12.32
C LEU A 989 -17.65 33.53 12.34
N GLU A 990 -18.40 33.67 13.43
CA GLU A 990 -19.46 34.68 13.53
C GLU A 990 -18.89 36.10 13.43
N GLY A 991 -17.74 36.33 14.07
CA GLY A 991 -17.00 37.58 13.94
C GLY A 991 -16.62 37.89 12.50
N ASN A 992 -15.96 36.96 11.80
CA ASN A 992 -15.54 37.17 10.40
C ASN A 992 -16.73 37.35 9.45
N VAL A 993 -17.79 36.56 9.60
CA VAL A 993 -19.02 36.70 8.79
C VAL A 993 -19.67 38.06 9.05
N SER A 994 -19.73 38.51 10.31
CA SER A 994 -20.30 39.81 10.66
C SER A 994 -19.53 40.97 10.04
N HIS A 995 -18.20 41.00 10.16
CA HIS A 995 -17.38 42.05 9.56
C HIS A 995 -17.53 42.06 8.03
N MET A 996 -17.50 40.89 7.38
CA MET A 996 -17.65 40.80 5.94
C MET A 996 -19.05 41.21 5.47
N ALA A 997 -20.11 40.87 6.23
CA ALA A 997 -21.48 41.25 5.93
C ALA A 997 -21.68 42.76 6.04
N HIS A 998 -21.13 43.40 7.09
CA HIS A 998 -21.20 44.85 7.25
C HIS A 998 -20.48 45.55 6.11
N ALA A 999 -19.30 45.06 5.73
CA ALA A 999 -18.54 45.68 4.67
C ALA A 999 -19.19 45.48 3.29
N TYR A 1000 -19.75 44.30 3.00
CA TYR A 1000 -20.53 44.07 1.79
C TYR A 1000 -21.80 44.94 1.73
N LEU A 1001 -22.53 45.08 2.84
CA LEU A 1001 -23.72 45.94 2.92
C LEU A 1001 -23.37 47.41 2.71
N LEU A 1002 -22.30 47.89 3.37
CA LEU A 1002 -21.83 49.27 3.25
C LEU A 1002 -21.36 49.57 1.83
N HIS A 1003 -20.55 48.67 1.24
CA HIS A 1003 -20.04 48.86 -0.11
C HIS A 1003 -21.15 48.80 -1.17
N ARG A 1004 -22.09 47.84 -1.09
CA ARG A 1004 -23.09 47.64 -2.15
C ARG A 1004 -24.29 48.58 -2.04
N TYR A 1005 -24.67 48.98 -0.82
CA TYR A 1005 -25.90 49.75 -0.58
C TYR A 1005 -25.67 51.09 0.12
N GLY A 1006 -24.44 51.43 0.52
CA GLY A 1006 -24.12 52.68 1.20
C GLY A 1006 -24.76 52.84 2.58
N GLN A 1007 -25.20 51.74 3.22
CA GLN A 1007 -25.96 51.78 4.47
C GLN A 1007 -25.48 50.71 5.45
N SER A 1008 -25.56 51.00 6.76
CA SER A 1008 -25.40 50.01 7.82
C SER A 1008 -26.77 49.65 8.41
N SER A 1009 -26.99 48.38 8.76
CA SER A 1009 -28.26 47.92 9.32
C SER A 1009 -28.06 47.27 10.67
N LYS A 1010 -28.73 47.80 11.71
CA LYS A 1010 -28.77 47.17 13.04
C LYS A 1010 -29.39 45.77 13.03
N ARG A 1011 -30.20 45.44 12.01
CA ARG A 1011 -30.81 44.11 11.86
C ARG A 1011 -29.85 43.09 11.25
N LEU A 1012 -28.75 43.53 10.63
CA LEU A 1012 -27.80 42.64 9.95
C LEU A 1012 -27.20 41.59 10.90
N SER A 1013 -26.89 41.98 12.14
CA SER A 1013 -26.34 41.06 13.14
C SER A 1013 -27.25 39.85 13.40
N LEU A 1014 -28.57 40.03 13.39
CA LEU A 1014 -29.54 38.94 13.56
C LEU A 1014 -29.48 37.95 12.38
N PHE A 1015 -29.37 38.44 11.14
CA PHE A 1015 -29.28 37.60 9.95
C PHE A 1015 -27.91 36.92 9.80
N VAL A 1016 -26.84 37.57 10.25
CA VAL A 1016 -25.50 36.98 10.33
C VAL A 1016 -25.49 35.85 11.35
N ALA A 1017 -26.00 36.07 12.56
CA ALA A 1017 -26.09 35.05 13.59
C ALA A 1017 -26.97 33.87 13.13
N ALA A 1018 -28.12 34.15 12.50
CA ALA A 1018 -28.99 33.12 11.93
C ALA A 1018 -28.29 32.30 10.84
N ALA A 1019 -27.57 32.95 9.91
CA ALA A 1019 -26.85 32.25 8.84
C ALA A 1019 -25.66 31.43 9.37
N ALA A 1020 -24.93 31.96 10.36
CA ALA A 1020 -23.82 31.26 11.00
C ALA A 1020 -24.31 30.04 11.79
N ASP A 1021 -25.41 30.17 12.54
CA ASP A 1021 -26.01 29.05 13.27
C ASP A 1021 -26.57 28.00 12.31
N GLU A 1022 -27.33 28.42 11.29
CA GLU A 1022 -27.82 27.51 10.25
C GLU A 1022 -26.67 26.79 9.55
N PHE A 1023 -25.58 27.49 9.22
CA PHE A 1023 -24.37 26.90 8.66
C PHE A 1023 -23.79 25.83 9.58
N LEU A 1024 -23.59 26.13 10.88
CA LEU A 1024 -23.04 25.16 11.82
C LEU A 1024 -23.94 23.93 11.99
N GLN A 1025 -25.26 24.11 11.97
CA GLN A 1025 -26.23 23.02 11.99
C GLN A 1025 -26.12 22.15 10.73
N ARG A 1026 -26.16 22.76 9.53
CA ARG A 1026 -26.03 22.04 8.25
C ARG A 1026 -24.65 21.43 8.05
N LEU A 1027 -23.61 22.06 8.59
CA LEU A 1027 -22.25 21.56 8.52
C LEU A 1027 -22.13 20.20 9.19
N ARG A 1028 -22.68 20.06 10.40
CA ARG A 1028 -22.66 18.80 11.15
C ARG A 1028 -23.49 17.70 10.51
N ARG A 1029 -24.60 18.05 9.86
CA ARG A 1029 -25.56 17.09 9.31
C ARG A 1029 -25.26 16.67 7.87
N ASP A 1030 -24.95 17.64 7.01
CA ASP A 1030 -25.01 17.46 5.54
C ASP A 1030 -23.69 17.79 4.82
N LEU A 1031 -23.01 18.89 5.16
CA LEU A 1031 -21.82 19.33 4.41
C LEU A 1031 -20.55 18.52 4.74
N LEU A 1032 -20.46 17.98 5.95
CA LEU A 1032 -19.40 17.07 6.40
C LEU A 1032 -19.77 15.59 6.24
N ARG A 1033 -20.89 15.28 5.57
CA ARG A 1033 -21.20 13.90 5.23
C ARG A 1033 -20.17 13.41 4.22
N ASN A 1034 -19.42 12.37 4.60
CA ASN A 1034 -18.43 11.77 3.72
C ASN A 1034 -19.12 11.23 2.46
N PRO A 1035 -18.60 11.55 1.26
CA PRO A 1035 -19.02 10.90 0.02
C PRO A 1035 -18.97 9.38 0.14
N ALA A 1036 -19.84 8.64 -0.55
CA ALA A 1036 -19.82 7.17 -0.52
C ALA A 1036 -18.46 6.59 -0.97
N PHE A 1037 -17.75 7.26 -1.88
CA PHE A 1037 -16.41 6.83 -2.30
C PHE A 1037 -15.37 6.96 -1.18
N CYS A 1038 -15.62 7.80 -0.16
CA CYS A 1038 -14.74 7.92 1.00
C CYS A 1038 -14.84 6.74 1.97
N ASP A 1039 -15.86 5.88 1.86
CA ASP A 1039 -15.89 4.62 2.59
C ASP A 1039 -14.76 3.68 2.12
N ARG A 1040 -14.17 3.95 0.95
CA ARG A 1040 -12.98 3.27 0.40
C ARG A 1040 -11.67 4.00 0.74
N TYR A 1041 -11.69 5.01 1.61
CA TYR A 1041 -10.50 5.79 1.99
C TYR A 1041 -9.93 5.33 3.35
N PRO A 1042 -8.63 4.99 3.44
CA PRO A 1042 -7.64 4.91 2.36
C PRO A 1042 -7.87 3.67 1.47
N PRO A 1043 -7.52 3.73 0.17
CA PRO A 1043 -7.71 2.61 -0.76
C PRO A 1043 -6.98 1.37 -0.26
N THR A 1044 -7.67 0.22 -0.27
CA THR A 1044 -7.00 -1.08 -0.14
C THR A 1044 -6.08 -1.31 -1.36
N PRO A 1045 -5.07 -2.19 -1.29
CA PRO A 1045 -4.25 -2.55 -2.46
C PRO A 1045 -5.10 -3.02 -3.66
N ASP A 1046 -6.21 -3.72 -3.42
CA ASP A 1046 -7.17 -4.17 -4.46
C ASP A 1046 -8.04 -3.02 -5.01
N GLN A 1047 -8.04 -1.87 -4.33
CA GLN A 1047 -8.69 -0.63 -4.74
C GLN A 1047 -7.66 0.40 -5.23
N ALA A 1048 -6.39 -0.01 -5.41
CA ALA A 1048 -5.36 0.88 -5.93
C ALA A 1048 -5.80 1.37 -7.31
N GLU A 1049 -5.85 2.70 -7.47
CA GLU A 1049 -6.09 3.31 -8.77
C GLU A 1049 -5.03 2.82 -9.74
N CYS A 1050 -5.51 2.34 -10.88
CA CYS A 1050 -4.64 1.83 -11.90
C CYS A 1050 -3.86 2.97 -12.57
N ARG A 1051 -2.53 2.95 -12.44
CA ARG A 1051 -1.62 3.98 -12.97
C ARG A 1051 -0.64 3.46 -14.01
N THR A 1052 -0.80 2.23 -14.48
CA THR A 1052 0.07 1.62 -15.50
C THR A 1052 -0.13 2.30 -16.87
N PRO A 1053 0.85 2.97 -17.48
CA PRO A 1053 0.67 3.62 -18.79
C PRO A 1053 0.10 2.68 -19.86
N GLY A 1054 -0.90 3.14 -20.61
CA GLY A 1054 -1.64 2.27 -21.55
C GLY A 1054 -2.65 2.99 -22.45
N ASP A 1055 -2.69 2.65 -23.73
CA ASP A 1055 -3.68 3.13 -24.68
C ASP A 1055 -4.84 2.11 -24.78
N VAL A 1056 -6.09 2.55 -24.57
CA VAL A 1056 -7.28 1.70 -24.66
C VAL A 1056 -8.11 2.07 -25.90
N PHE A 1057 -8.21 1.15 -26.84
CA PHE A 1057 -8.94 1.30 -28.09
C PHE A 1057 -10.29 0.60 -27.99
N VAL A 1058 -11.37 1.37 -27.90
CA VAL A 1058 -12.74 0.87 -27.80
C VAL A 1058 -13.41 0.96 -29.17
N ILE A 1059 -13.88 -0.16 -29.69
CA ILE A 1059 -14.65 -0.25 -30.94
C ILE A 1059 -16.08 -0.64 -30.59
N MET A 1060 -17.00 0.32 -30.70
CA MET A 1060 -18.44 0.11 -30.53
C MET A 1060 -19.06 -0.53 -31.77
N ASP A 1061 -20.02 -1.42 -31.56
CA ASP A 1061 -20.78 -2.03 -32.65
C ASP A 1061 -22.03 -1.20 -32.92
N ALA A 1062 -22.12 -0.53 -34.08
CA ALA A 1062 -23.31 0.21 -34.49
C ALA A 1062 -24.43 -0.68 -35.08
N ASP A 1063 -24.17 -1.95 -35.44
CA ASP A 1063 -25.24 -2.89 -35.85
C ASP A 1063 -26.24 -3.14 -34.71
N ALA A 1064 -25.78 -2.94 -33.49
CA ALA A 1064 -26.56 -2.90 -32.26
C ALA A 1064 -27.71 -1.90 -32.25
N TYR A 1065 -27.73 -0.92 -33.15
CA TYR A 1065 -28.79 0.09 -33.23
C TYR A 1065 -30.19 -0.52 -33.39
N ALA A 1066 -30.29 -1.75 -33.91
CA ALA A 1066 -31.54 -2.52 -33.92
C ALA A 1066 -32.06 -2.91 -32.51
N SER A 1067 -31.25 -2.71 -31.46
CA SER A 1067 -31.58 -2.96 -30.05
C SER A 1067 -31.14 -1.78 -29.18
N ASP A 1068 -32.07 -0.88 -28.87
CA ASP A 1068 -31.84 0.27 -27.98
C ASP A 1068 -31.22 -0.14 -26.63
N GLN A 1069 -31.67 -1.28 -26.09
CA GLN A 1069 -31.13 -1.84 -24.86
C GLN A 1069 -29.64 -2.17 -25.01
N TRP A 1070 -29.22 -2.80 -26.11
CA TRP A 1070 -27.83 -3.17 -26.31
C TRP A 1070 -26.93 -1.95 -26.53
N MET A 1071 -27.37 -0.98 -27.32
CA MET A 1071 -26.64 0.29 -27.47
C MET A 1071 -26.49 1.02 -26.13
N THR A 1072 -27.55 1.03 -25.32
CA THR A 1072 -27.49 1.61 -23.97
C THR A 1072 -26.47 0.90 -23.09
N GLN A 1073 -26.38 -0.43 -23.14
CA GLN A 1073 -25.40 -1.20 -22.37
C GLN A 1073 -23.96 -1.01 -22.86
N GLN A 1074 -23.72 -0.91 -24.17
CA GLN A 1074 -22.40 -0.58 -24.69
C GLN A 1074 -21.95 0.80 -24.20
N ARG A 1075 -22.81 1.82 -24.35
CA ARG A 1075 -22.54 3.19 -23.86
C ARG A 1075 -22.23 3.18 -22.37
N ARG A 1076 -23.06 2.51 -21.57
CA ARG A 1076 -22.87 2.41 -20.11
C ARG A 1076 -21.57 1.69 -19.73
N THR A 1077 -21.19 0.65 -20.46
CA THR A 1077 -19.93 -0.07 -20.23
C THR A 1077 -18.73 0.83 -20.52
N VAL A 1078 -18.75 1.61 -21.62
CA VAL A 1078 -17.66 2.53 -21.97
C VAL A 1078 -17.56 3.69 -20.97
N GLU A 1079 -18.69 4.24 -20.53
CA GLU A 1079 -18.74 5.25 -19.46
C GLU A 1079 -18.05 4.74 -18.17
N LEU A 1080 -18.47 3.56 -17.70
CA LEU A 1080 -17.92 2.95 -16.48
C LEU A 1080 -16.44 2.59 -16.66
N LEU A 1081 -16.06 2.09 -17.84
CA LEU A 1081 -14.68 1.74 -18.15
C LEU A 1081 -13.76 2.96 -18.10
N ALA A 1082 -14.14 4.07 -18.72
CA ALA A 1082 -13.35 5.30 -18.71
C ALA A 1082 -13.08 5.78 -17.28
N HIS A 1083 -14.08 5.70 -16.41
CA HIS A 1083 -13.95 6.05 -14.99
C HIS A 1083 -13.09 5.07 -14.18
N ARG A 1084 -13.07 3.78 -14.53
CA ARG A 1084 -12.29 2.74 -13.83
C ARG A 1084 -10.82 2.71 -14.24
N LEU A 1085 -10.52 3.03 -15.49
CA LEU A 1085 -9.16 3.04 -16.02
C LEU A 1085 -8.30 4.18 -15.49
N ASN A 1086 -8.91 5.19 -14.85
CA ASN A 1086 -8.26 6.43 -14.45
C ASN A 1086 -7.47 7.05 -15.62
N ILE A 1087 -8.13 7.18 -16.78
CA ILE A 1087 -7.53 7.83 -17.95
C ILE A 1087 -7.17 9.27 -17.58
N GLY A 1088 -6.02 9.73 -18.07
CA GLY A 1088 -5.41 10.97 -17.63
C GLY A 1088 -3.94 11.06 -18.07
N ARG A 1089 -3.40 12.28 -18.10
CA ARG A 1089 -2.00 12.50 -18.50
C ARG A 1089 -1.01 12.02 -17.44
N GLU A 1090 -1.35 12.15 -16.15
CA GLU A 1090 -0.52 11.59 -15.05
C GLU A 1090 -0.37 10.06 -15.15
N SER A 1091 -1.42 9.34 -15.56
CA SER A 1091 -1.36 7.89 -15.76
C SER A 1091 -0.81 7.51 -17.13
N GLN A 1092 -0.56 8.48 -18.02
CA GLN A 1092 -0.21 8.28 -19.44
C GLN A 1092 -1.16 7.29 -20.12
N ARG A 1093 -2.46 7.43 -19.85
CA ARG A 1093 -3.52 6.60 -20.41
C ARG A 1093 -4.46 7.40 -21.28
N PHE A 1094 -4.68 6.89 -22.48
CA PHE A 1094 -5.57 7.51 -23.45
C PHE A 1094 -6.67 6.52 -23.83
N LEU A 1095 -7.91 7.00 -23.91
CA LEU A 1095 -9.02 6.23 -24.47
C LEU A 1095 -9.30 6.73 -25.88
N HIS A 1096 -9.34 5.79 -26.82
CA HIS A 1096 -9.73 6.05 -28.20
C HIS A 1096 -11.04 5.32 -28.46
N LEU A 1097 -12.06 6.06 -28.89
CA LEU A 1097 -13.38 5.53 -29.20
C LEU A 1097 -13.60 5.53 -30.71
N TYR A 1098 -13.99 4.39 -31.23
CA TYR A 1098 -14.34 4.18 -32.63
C TYR A 1098 -15.69 3.49 -32.73
N VAL A 1099 -16.29 3.63 -33.90
CA VAL A 1099 -17.41 2.78 -34.33
C VAL A 1099 -16.87 1.79 -35.34
N ASN A 1100 -17.48 0.61 -35.44
CA ASN A 1100 -17.17 -0.41 -36.45
C ASN A 1100 -17.58 -0.02 -37.89
N LYS A 1101 -17.24 1.21 -38.30
CA LYS A 1101 -17.48 1.80 -39.62
C LYS A 1101 -16.21 2.51 -40.07
N ARG A 1102 -15.90 2.43 -41.36
CA ARG A 1102 -14.82 3.19 -41.99
C ARG A 1102 -15.34 4.50 -42.57
N ASP A 1103 -14.50 5.52 -42.55
CA ASP A 1103 -14.74 6.78 -43.24
C ASP A 1103 -14.50 6.64 -44.77
N ILE A 1104 -14.63 7.76 -45.47
CA ILE A 1104 -14.42 7.84 -46.93
C ILE A 1104 -12.99 7.48 -47.35
N ASP A 1105 -12.01 7.61 -46.47
CA ASP A 1105 -10.60 7.31 -46.72
C ASP A 1105 -10.26 5.85 -46.38
N GLY A 1106 -11.26 5.09 -45.92
CA GLY A 1106 -11.10 3.71 -45.48
C GLY A 1106 -10.41 3.57 -44.12
N ALA A 1107 -10.25 4.66 -43.36
CA ALA A 1107 -9.78 4.63 -41.98
C ALA A 1107 -10.95 4.35 -41.02
N LEU A 1108 -10.65 3.83 -39.84
CA LEU A 1108 -11.69 3.56 -38.84
C LEU A 1108 -12.28 4.90 -38.37
N GLN A 1109 -13.60 5.05 -38.41
CA GLN A 1109 -14.28 6.30 -38.09
C GLN A 1109 -14.03 6.67 -36.62
N VAL A 1110 -13.15 7.65 -36.43
CA VAL A 1110 -12.80 8.18 -35.12
C VAL A 1110 -14.01 8.90 -34.55
N GLN A 1111 -14.41 8.50 -33.34
CA GLN A 1111 -15.41 9.23 -32.56
C GLN A 1111 -14.73 10.12 -31.52
N LEU A 1112 -13.76 9.55 -30.81
CA LEU A 1112 -12.86 10.24 -29.90
C LEU A 1112 -11.45 9.67 -30.04
N ALA A 1113 -10.43 10.52 -30.02
CA ALA A 1113 -9.05 10.10 -30.04
C ALA A 1113 -8.22 10.86 -29.00
N ASN A 1114 -7.30 10.16 -28.34
CA ASN A 1114 -6.40 10.70 -27.33
C ASN A 1114 -7.14 11.35 -26.14
N GLU A 1115 -8.30 10.81 -25.77
CA GLU A 1115 -9.10 11.45 -24.72
C GLU A 1115 -8.54 11.09 -23.34
N THR A 1116 -8.32 12.12 -22.53
CA THR A 1116 -7.74 12.00 -21.18
C THR A 1116 -8.78 12.11 -20.07
N SER A 1117 -9.99 12.59 -20.40
CA SER A 1117 -11.02 12.86 -19.40
C SER A 1117 -12.12 11.78 -19.42
N PRO A 1118 -12.31 11.03 -18.33
CA PRO A 1118 -13.39 10.05 -18.21
C PRO A 1118 -14.79 10.64 -18.45
N SER A 1119 -14.98 11.90 -18.02
CA SER A 1119 -16.25 12.57 -18.16
C SER A 1119 -16.50 13.06 -19.59
N THR A 1120 -15.45 13.44 -20.33
CA THR A 1120 -15.59 13.76 -21.76
C THR A 1120 -16.01 12.52 -22.54
N VAL A 1121 -15.36 11.38 -22.29
CA VAL A 1121 -15.74 10.09 -22.87
C VAL A 1121 -17.20 9.80 -22.57
N SER A 1122 -17.61 9.93 -21.30
CA SER A 1122 -18.99 9.64 -20.87
C SER A 1122 -20.04 10.57 -21.48
N CYS A 1123 -19.74 11.87 -21.62
CA CYS A 1123 -20.64 12.82 -22.27
C CYS A 1123 -20.75 12.58 -23.77
N TYR A 1124 -19.64 12.25 -24.41
CA TYR A 1124 -19.63 11.91 -25.81
C TYR A 1124 -20.44 10.64 -26.06
N THR A 1125 -20.16 9.52 -25.37
CA THR A 1125 -20.85 8.24 -25.59
C THR A 1125 -22.37 8.37 -25.46
N ARG A 1126 -22.83 9.21 -24.53
CA ARG A 1126 -24.25 9.45 -24.29
C ARG A 1126 -24.93 10.29 -25.37
N SER A 1127 -24.20 11.26 -25.95
CA SER A 1127 -24.73 12.19 -26.96
C SER A 1127 -24.50 11.72 -28.39
N ALA A 1128 -23.50 10.88 -28.62
CA ALA A 1128 -23.11 10.39 -29.93
C ALA A 1128 -24.28 9.65 -30.59
N ASN A 1129 -24.68 10.14 -31.77
CA ASN A 1129 -25.70 9.48 -32.55
C ASN A 1129 -25.07 8.37 -33.39
N PHE A 1130 -25.33 7.12 -33.01
CA PHE A 1130 -24.83 5.93 -33.71
C PHE A 1130 -25.85 5.37 -34.71
N SER A 1131 -26.75 6.21 -35.25
CA SER A 1131 -27.89 5.79 -36.09
C SER A 1131 -27.52 5.23 -37.46
N GLU A 1132 -26.25 5.27 -37.85
CA GLU A 1132 -25.82 4.74 -39.13
C GLU A 1132 -25.43 3.26 -39.00
N ILE A 1133 -26.15 2.39 -39.72
CA ILE A 1133 -25.87 0.95 -39.78
C ILE A 1133 -24.42 0.75 -40.22
N ALA A 1134 -23.65 -0.04 -39.47
CA ALA A 1134 -22.28 -0.34 -39.85
C ALA A 1134 -22.26 -1.22 -41.10
N THR A 1135 -21.71 -0.70 -42.20
CA THR A 1135 -21.59 -1.46 -43.46
C THR A 1135 -20.37 -2.38 -43.49
N ASP A 1136 -19.35 -2.09 -42.68
CA ASP A 1136 -18.08 -2.82 -42.71
C ASP A 1136 -18.12 -4.10 -41.88
N ASN A 1137 -17.55 -5.17 -42.43
CA ASN A 1137 -17.38 -6.42 -41.70
C ASN A 1137 -16.17 -6.35 -40.74
N GLU A 1138 -16.07 -7.33 -39.84
CA GLU A 1138 -15.06 -7.36 -38.77
C GLU A 1138 -13.62 -7.39 -39.32
N VAL A 1139 -13.37 -8.01 -40.48
CA VAL A 1139 -12.05 -8.03 -41.13
C VAL A 1139 -11.61 -6.61 -41.52
N ALA A 1140 -12.49 -5.83 -42.16
CA ALA A 1140 -12.17 -4.47 -42.59
C ALA A 1140 -11.88 -3.54 -41.41
N VAL A 1141 -12.65 -3.69 -40.33
CA VAL A 1141 -12.46 -2.94 -39.07
C VAL A 1141 -11.10 -3.26 -38.44
N LEU A 1142 -10.74 -4.55 -38.33
CA LEU A 1142 -9.46 -4.99 -37.75
C LEU A 1142 -8.24 -4.59 -38.60
N GLU A 1143 -8.36 -4.63 -39.93
CA GLU A 1143 -7.29 -4.15 -40.83
C GLU A 1143 -7.06 -2.64 -40.67
N SER A 1144 -8.14 -1.86 -40.55
CA SER A 1144 -8.06 -0.41 -40.33
C SER A 1144 -7.43 -0.08 -38.98
N LEU A 1145 -7.83 -0.80 -37.92
CA LEU A 1145 -7.21 -0.68 -36.60
C LEU A 1145 -5.71 -1.00 -36.64
N ARG A 1146 -5.31 -2.08 -37.33
CA ARG A 1146 -3.90 -2.45 -37.48
C ARG A 1146 -3.08 -1.33 -38.12
N ASN A 1147 -3.61 -0.72 -39.18
CA ASN A 1147 -2.93 0.36 -39.88
C ASN A 1147 -2.80 1.60 -38.97
N LEU A 1148 -3.87 1.93 -38.22
CA LEU A 1148 -3.86 3.01 -37.24
C LEU A 1148 -2.81 2.79 -36.14
N LEU A 1149 -2.76 1.60 -35.55
CA LEU A 1149 -1.78 1.24 -34.52
C LEU A 1149 -0.34 1.28 -35.07
N SER A 1150 -0.12 0.80 -36.29
CA SER A 1150 1.18 0.82 -36.93
C SER A 1150 1.70 2.25 -37.16
N ASN A 1151 0.81 3.16 -37.58
CA ASN A 1151 1.15 4.57 -37.76
C ASN A 1151 1.47 5.26 -36.42
N ASN A 1152 0.71 4.95 -35.37
CA ASN A 1152 0.96 5.51 -34.02
C ASN A 1152 2.31 5.06 -33.44
N LEU A 1153 2.73 3.81 -33.67
CA LEU A 1153 4.03 3.30 -33.23
C LEU A 1153 5.20 4.00 -33.93
N GLN A 1154 5.08 4.24 -35.23
CA GLN A 1154 6.12 4.94 -35.98
C GLN A 1154 6.35 6.35 -35.43
N ASN A 1155 5.27 7.04 -35.03
CA ASN A 1155 5.36 8.36 -34.42
C ASN A 1155 5.92 8.35 -32.99
N LYS A 1156 5.87 7.21 -32.28
CA LYS A 1156 6.29 7.07 -30.87
C LYS A 1156 7.65 6.35 -30.67
N MET A 1157 8.43 6.03 -31.72
CA MET A 1157 9.66 5.20 -31.62
C MET A 1157 10.75 5.69 -30.63
N ASN A 1158 10.68 6.93 -30.12
CA ASN A 1158 11.62 7.48 -29.15
C ASN A 1158 11.06 7.57 -27.71
N GLN A 1159 9.85 7.06 -27.44
CA GLN A 1159 9.19 7.12 -26.13
C GLN A 1159 8.85 5.70 -25.64
N LEU A 1160 8.72 5.50 -24.32
CA LEU A 1160 8.24 4.23 -23.76
C LEU A 1160 6.91 3.84 -24.45
N VAL A 1161 6.85 2.62 -25.00
CA VAL A 1161 5.65 2.11 -25.67
C VAL A 1161 4.63 1.74 -24.59
N PRO A 1162 3.49 2.45 -24.47
CA PRO A 1162 2.45 2.10 -23.50
C PRO A 1162 1.79 0.76 -23.87
N SER A 1163 1.23 0.05 -22.89
CA SER A 1163 0.46 -1.16 -23.18
C SER A 1163 -0.73 -0.83 -24.07
N THR A 1164 -1.18 -1.76 -24.90
CA THR A 1164 -2.32 -1.53 -25.81
C THR A 1164 -3.44 -2.51 -25.49
N THR A 1165 -4.60 -2.02 -25.04
CA THR A 1165 -5.80 -2.85 -24.83
C THR A 1165 -6.85 -2.52 -25.88
N VAL A 1166 -7.28 -3.51 -26.64
CA VAL A 1166 -8.35 -3.35 -27.64
C VAL A 1166 -9.64 -3.98 -27.12
N VAL A 1167 -10.66 -3.16 -26.95
CA VAL A 1167 -12.00 -3.58 -26.52
C VAL A 1167 -12.93 -3.56 -27.74
N ILE A 1168 -13.47 -4.71 -28.12
CA ILE A 1168 -14.34 -4.84 -29.30
C ILE A 1168 -15.72 -5.29 -28.85
N PHE A 1169 -16.73 -4.45 -29.05
CA PHE A 1169 -18.12 -4.87 -28.92
C PHE A 1169 -18.58 -5.55 -30.20
N LYS A 1170 -19.36 -6.63 -30.06
CA LYS A 1170 -20.02 -7.32 -31.17
C LYS A 1170 -21.40 -7.84 -30.78
N PHE A 1171 -22.42 -7.41 -31.52
CA PHE A 1171 -23.79 -7.86 -31.42
C PHE A 1171 -24.09 -8.90 -32.50
N GLY A 1172 -24.68 -10.04 -32.13
CA GLY A 1172 -25.14 -11.05 -33.08
C GLY A 1172 -24.04 -11.96 -33.63
N GLN A 1173 -24.19 -12.36 -34.90
CA GLN A 1173 -23.25 -13.24 -35.59
C GLN A 1173 -22.13 -12.44 -36.28
N LEU A 1174 -20.95 -13.05 -36.43
CA LEU A 1174 -19.87 -12.47 -37.23
C LEU A 1174 -20.28 -12.43 -38.69
N ARG A 1175 -20.08 -11.29 -39.36
CA ARG A 1175 -20.26 -11.16 -40.83
C ARG A 1175 -19.07 -11.77 -41.58
N SER A 1176 -17.90 -11.78 -40.95
CA SER A 1176 -16.68 -12.30 -41.53
C SER A 1176 -16.46 -13.78 -41.16
N PRO A 1177 -15.97 -14.61 -42.09
CA PRO A 1177 -15.61 -15.99 -41.79
C PRO A 1177 -14.42 -16.03 -40.79
N PRO A 1178 -14.46 -16.89 -39.75
CA PRO A 1178 -13.41 -16.96 -38.71
C PRO A 1178 -12.00 -17.17 -39.27
N GLN A 1179 -11.86 -17.84 -40.42
CA GLN A 1179 -10.59 -18.11 -41.09
C GLN A 1179 -9.85 -16.81 -41.49
N ARG A 1180 -10.57 -15.72 -41.77
CA ARG A 1180 -9.96 -14.42 -42.11
C ARG A 1180 -9.63 -13.57 -40.88
N LEU A 1181 -10.34 -13.77 -39.77
CA LEU A 1181 -10.13 -13.02 -38.53
C LEU A 1181 -8.92 -13.53 -37.74
N LYS A 1182 -8.79 -14.86 -37.64
CA LYS A 1182 -7.71 -15.54 -36.90
C LYS A 1182 -6.29 -15.02 -37.18
N PRO A 1183 -5.85 -14.79 -38.43
CA PRO A 1183 -4.50 -14.30 -38.68
C PRO A 1183 -4.33 -12.79 -38.41
N LEU A 1184 -5.40 -12.01 -38.32
CA LEU A 1184 -5.33 -10.56 -38.14
C LEU A 1184 -5.06 -10.16 -36.69
N LEU A 1185 -5.68 -10.84 -35.71
CA LEU A 1185 -5.49 -10.49 -34.29
C LEU A 1185 -4.04 -10.64 -33.81
N PRO A 1186 -3.31 -11.74 -34.12
CA PRO A 1186 -1.89 -11.83 -33.77
C PRO A 1186 -1.03 -10.79 -34.50
N ARG A 1187 -1.44 -10.30 -35.67
CA ARG A 1187 -0.72 -9.23 -36.40
C ARG A 1187 -0.93 -7.86 -35.79
N ILE A 1188 -2.12 -7.61 -35.22
CA ILE A 1188 -2.42 -6.40 -34.45
C ILE A 1188 -1.56 -6.36 -33.18
N LEU A 1189 -1.40 -7.50 -32.50
CA LEU A 1189 -0.61 -7.60 -31.27
C LEU A 1189 0.90 -7.77 -31.51
N GLY A 1190 1.27 -8.47 -32.58
CA GLY A 1190 2.65 -8.92 -32.86
C GLY A 1190 3.61 -7.83 -33.31
N ASN A 1191 3.08 -6.71 -33.82
CA ASN A 1191 3.91 -5.54 -34.15
C ASN A 1191 4.34 -4.74 -32.90
N ASN A 1192 3.76 -5.00 -31.71
CA ASN A 1192 3.94 -4.19 -30.48
C ASN A 1192 4.71 -4.94 -29.39
N ALA A 1193 5.77 -5.68 -29.74
CA ALA A 1193 6.64 -6.40 -28.79
C ALA A 1193 5.91 -7.33 -27.78
N GLY A 1194 4.67 -7.74 -28.06
CA GLY A 1194 3.90 -8.67 -27.22
C GLY A 1194 3.22 -8.09 -25.99
N MET A 1195 3.03 -6.76 -25.89
CA MET A 1195 2.44 -6.09 -24.71
C MET A 1195 1.01 -5.54 -24.94
N GLY A 1196 0.12 -6.31 -25.57
CA GLY A 1196 -1.28 -5.90 -25.74
C GLY A 1196 -2.29 -7.03 -25.51
N SER A 1197 -3.50 -6.65 -25.08
CA SER A 1197 -4.63 -7.55 -24.81
C SER A 1197 -5.83 -7.20 -25.69
N ILE A 1198 -6.62 -8.22 -26.07
CA ILE A 1198 -7.87 -8.03 -26.82
C ILE A 1198 -9.02 -8.58 -25.99
N VAL A 1199 -10.00 -7.71 -25.72
CA VAL A 1199 -11.21 -8.06 -24.97
C VAL A 1199 -12.41 -7.96 -25.90
N ALA A 1200 -13.00 -9.11 -26.22
CA ALA A 1200 -14.20 -9.18 -27.05
C ALA A 1200 -15.46 -9.30 -26.19
N ILE A 1201 -16.41 -8.39 -26.41
CA ILE A 1201 -17.64 -8.28 -25.63
C ILE A 1201 -18.84 -8.47 -26.55
N GLY A 1202 -19.78 -9.32 -26.17
CA GLY A 1202 -20.95 -9.56 -27.01
C GLY A 1202 -22.03 -10.36 -26.32
N ASN A 1203 -23.12 -10.60 -27.04
CA ASN A 1203 -24.25 -11.43 -26.59
C ASN A 1203 -24.17 -12.88 -27.11
N ASN A 1204 -23.27 -13.18 -28.05
CA ASN A 1204 -23.07 -14.53 -28.61
C ASN A 1204 -21.65 -15.03 -28.33
N LEU A 1205 -21.50 -15.82 -27.26
CA LEU A 1205 -20.21 -16.34 -26.81
C LEU A 1205 -19.49 -17.18 -27.88
N THR A 1206 -20.24 -17.89 -28.72
CA THR A 1206 -19.68 -18.73 -29.79
C THR A 1206 -19.01 -17.87 -30.87
N SER A 1207 -19.68 -16.81 -31.31
CA SER A 1207 -19.13 -15.83 -32.25
C SER A 1207 -17.85 -15.18 -31.71
N LEU A 1208 -17.88 -14.71 -30.46
CA LEU A 1208 -16.72 -14.04 -29.85
C LEU A 1208 -15.53 -14.99 -29.68
N ARG A 1209 -15.77 -16.24 -29.27
CA ARG A 1209 -14.73 -17.28 -29.20
C ARG A 1209 -14.13 -17.56 -30.57
N GLN A 1210 -14.93 -17.58 -31.64
CA GLN A 1210 -14.40 -17.76 -33.00
C GLN A 1210 -13.54 -16.58 -33.45
N MET A 1211 -13.84 -15.37 -32.97
CA MET A 1211 -13.04 -14.19 -33.23
C MET A 1211 -11.68 -14.28 -32.51
N VAL A 1212 -11.67 -14.59 -31.21
CA VAL A 1212 -10.50 -14.42 -30.33
C VAL A 1212 -9.62 -15.68 -30.19
N ARG A 1213 -10.16 -16.89 -30.44
CA ARG A 1213 -9.42 -18.15 -30.17
C ARG A 1213 -8.28 -18.39 -31.16
N ARG A 1214 -7.04 -18.39 -30.66
CA ARG A 1214 -5.85 -18.85 -31.41
C ARG A 1214 -5.90 -20.37 -31.61
N GLU A 1215 -5.74 -20.82 -32.85
CA GLU A 1215 -5.55 -22.25 -33.16
C GLU A 1215 -4.07 -22.62 -33.02
N GLY A 1216 -3.72 -23.15 -31.85
CA GLY A 1216 -2.40 -23.69 -31.54
C GLY A 1216 -2.53 -24.55 -30.28
N ARG A 1217 -2.05 -25.80 -30.34
CA ARG A 1217 -2.26 -26.85 -29.32
C ARG A 1217 -1.67 -26.46 -27.97
N ASP A 1218 -2.49 -26.64 -26.94
CA ASP A 1218 -2.12 -26.92 -25.55
C ASP A 1218 -1.24 -25.90 -24.81
N ALA A 1219 -1.69 -24.65 -24.72
CA ALA A 1219 -1.48 -23.77 -23.57
C ALA A 1219 -2.39 -22.54 -23.69
N VAL A 1220 -3.24 -22.33 -22.69
CA VAL A 1220 -4.14 -21.18 -22.57
C VAL A 1220 -3.28 -19.94 -22.28
N SER A 1221 -2.91 -19.17 -23.30
CA SER A 1221 -2.46 -17.79 -23.05
C SER A 1221 -3.70 -16.96 -22.71
N ASP A 1222 -3.93 -16.71 -21.43
CA ASP A 1222 -5.07 -15.97 -20.83
C ASP A 1222 -5.24 -14.50 -21.29
N LEU A 1223 -4.42 -14.01 -22.24
CA LEU A 1223 -4.37 -12.61 -22.69
C LEU A 1223 -5.51 -12.20 -23.62
N ASP A 1224 -6.29 -13.16 -24.08
CA ASP A 1224 -7.33 -13.01 -25.11
C ASP A 1224 -8.68 -13.38 -24.47
N LYS A 1225 -9.41 -12.38 -23.95
CA LYS A 1225 -10.60 -12.58 -23.11
C LYS A 1225 -11.91 -12.36 -23.87
N VAL A 1226 -12.87 -13.23 -23.59
CA VAL A 1226 -14.24 -13.11 -24.09
C VAL A 1226 -15.17 -12.88 -22.90
N ILE A 1227 -15.93 -11.78 -22.93
CA ILE A 1227 -16.87 -11.41 -21.88
C ILE A 1227 -18.29 -11.38 -22.45
N LEU A 1228 -19.21 -12.11 -21.81
CA LEU A 1228 -20.63 -12.02 -22.14
C LEU A 1228 -21.21 -10.79 -21.45
N LEU A 1229 -21.70 -9.83 -22.23
CA LEU A 1229 -22.45 -8.68 -21.69
C LEU A 1229 -23.92 -9.07 -21.61
N ALA A 1230 -24.44 -9.23 -20.40
CA ALA A 1230 -25.87 -9.46 -20.16
C ALA A 1230 -26.64 -8.12 -20.22
N GLY A 1231 -27.95 -8.17 -20.47
CA GLY A 1231 -28.78 -6.98 -20.68
C GLY A 1231 -29.09 -6.11 -19.44
N SER A 1232 -28.30 -6.20 -18.36
CA SER A 1232 -28.50 -5.47 -17.10
C SER A 1232 -27.38 -4.46 -16.82
N GLU A 1233 -27.69 -3.41 -16.04
CA GLU A 1233 -26.69 -2.39 -15.66
C GLU A 1233 -25.56 -2.97 -14.79
N ASP A 1234 -25.87 -3.91 -13.89
CA ASP A 1234 -24.85 -4.58 -13.08
C ASP A 1234 -23.90 -5.43 -13.96
N ALA A 1235 -24.38 -5.96 -15.09
CA ALA A 1235 -23.52 -6.64 -16.04
C ALA A 1235 -22.56 -5.68 -16.73
N ALA A 1236 -23.02 -4.51 -17.19
CA ALA A 1236 -22.12 -3.48 -17.72
C ALA A 1236 -21.05 -3.07 -16.71
N ARG A 1237 -21.40 -2.98 -15.42
CA ARG A 1237 -20.45 -2.70 -14.33
C ARG A 1237 -19.44 -3.83 -14.13
N ASP A 1238 -19.88 -5.08 -14.10
CA ASP A 1238 -18.97 -6.24 -13.98
C ASP A 1238 -18.03 -6.34 -15.19
N VAL A 1239 -18.54 -6.14 -16.40
CA VAL A 1239 -17.74 -6.12 -17.62
C VAL A 1239 -16.70 -4.99 -17.59
N ALA A 1240 -17.11 -3.77 -17.22
CA ALA A 1240 -16.18 -2.64 -17.12
C ALA A 1240 -15.08 -2.88 -16.08
N ASN A 1241 -15.40 -3.45 -14.91
CA ASN A 1241 -14.41 -3.80 -13.90
C ASN A 1241 -13.41 -4.84 -14.42
N ARG A 1242 -13.88 -5.91 -15.06
CA ARG A 1242 -12.99 -6.95 -15.62
C ARG A 1242 -12.05 -6.42 -16.71
N ILE A 1243 -12.53 -5.51 -17.55
CA ILE A 1243 -11.69 -4.88 -18.57
C ILE A 1243 -10.67 -3.95 -17.92
N ALA A 1244 -11.08 -3.17 -16.92
CA ALA A 1244 -10.17 -2.31 -16.20
C ALA A 1244 -9.07 -3.13 -15.53
N ASP A 1245 -9.41 -4.19 -14.81
CA ASP A 1245 -8.45 -5.11 -14.19
C ASP A 1245 -7.48 -5.67 -15.25
N GLU A 1246 -7.97 -6.08 -16.41
CA GLU A 1246 -7.15 -6.59 -17.52
C GLU A 1246 -6.21 -5.54 -18.13
N ALA A 1247 -6.68 -4.30 -18.27
CA ALA A 1247 -5.84 -3.20 -18.77
C ALA A 1247 -4.81 -2.73 -17.72
N CYS A 1248 -4.94 -3.19 -16.47
CA CYS A 1248 -4.10 -2.82 -15.35
C CYS A 1248 -3.00 -3.83 -15.06
N THR A 1249 -3.30 -5.11 -15.26
CA THR A 1249 -2.37 -6.24 -15.23
C THR A 1249 -1.47 -6.26 -16.45
#